data_AF-A0A1T5DCP5-F1
#
_entry.id   AF-A0A1T5DCP5-F1
#
_cell.length_a   1.000
_cell.length_b   1.000
_cell.length_c   1.000
_cell.angle_alpha   90.00
_cell.angle_beta   90.00
_cell.angle_gamma   90.00
#
_symmetry.space_group_name_H-M   'P 1'
#
loop_
_entity.id
_entity.type
_entity.pdbx_description
1 polymer ?
#
loop_
_entity_poly.entity_id
_entity_poly.type
_entity_poly.pdbx_seq_one_letter_code
_entity_poly.pdbx_strand_id
1 'polypeptide(L)'
;MTEQWLLDDISKLIQHRNRIVLLDPTGQCSFVLPILRKNHIEVLQTDPGIKETWKREKEELMLRYEAETTLKDKPLIFYITRPQSNLSFLFDYCFTHGLLDLSHPQEWLKKKIFVSTGLQVELDNPMLLTVAKLGQEKDLAWWRKIVQKLEELINLDDELLPFVHNPEEYLANKDTDIKRLFEEKVHELLGQQYISKPATTLADEVVKRMLDGLANNEISETLLSLYYKWADSATYRSSLENYIGSYKLNGSTNPWNAHPDHCFEKLDLIALRQITENVRDKSFVSEILLKLNKRISPTKTQLFAPKWWKDVWTLFSADTKSLSGCTGLNSFIEYYTGSFSKVDRAIRSLYVEFLNDEALMRPMQEHYENMNHIVLDTWFGFNSAYKSDQQGYLPKLIGAAKSKIAVIVGDGVRYEIADFVASELQKHFKVEREVMLADMPSETEHNMSALYVGDNKVIPIHKERELQLTKNTGKNISYMPLEKLNYGTEADILVLTYKDIDSAGEKLQHGSLKLFSEFEEVLINKITLLLNMGFEEVYLVTDHGFVLTGLLDEADKIDSNVTGKKDVHERFIRTVDRQNNDDLLSFEKAYGEYKYLYAAKNHRPFKSKGVYGFSHGGFTPQEIIIPKFRFTKAKTGTSKLEVFIANKSELSDVPSEHFVVKLQATKSISDLFGAQRKVIIKLYAGNAEFKSSDAITMKTGDIEKIELSFGNNAQIQAVLLDAVTQEQLDSITINKSNLRDLGGLF
;
A
#
# COMPACT_ATOMS: atom_id res chain seq x y z
N MET A 1 -7.13 -4.07 -44.50
CA MET A 1 -7.93 -3.93 -45.74
C MET A 1 -7.14 -3.27 -46.85
N THR A 2 -6.44 -2.15 -46.61
CA THR A 2 -5.61 -1.50 -47.64
C THR A 2 -4.61 -2.48 -48.25
N GLU A 3 -3.93 -3.25 -47.39
CA GLU A 3 -3.04 -4.35 -47.78
C GLU A 3 -3.75 -5.40 -48.63
N GLN A 4 -4.93 -5.85 -48.20
CA GLN A 4 -5.69 -6.88 -48.90
C GLN A 4 -6.17 -6.40 -50.28
N TRP A 5 -6.68 -5.16 -50.39
CA TRP A 5 -7.08 -4.58 -51.68
C TRP A 5 -5.92 -4.48 -52.66
N LEU A 6 -4.74 -4.15 -52.14
CA LEU A 6 -3.52 -4.09 -52.93
C LEU A 6 -3.07 -5.48 -53.37
N LEU A 7 -3.01 -6.45 -52.46
CA LEU A 7 -2.64 -7.84 -52.76
C LEU A 7 -3.65 -8.51 -53.70
N ASP A 8 -4.94 -8.21 -53.59
CA ASP A 8 -5.99 -8.71 -54.49
C ASP A 8 -5.79 -8.18 -55.91
N ASP A 9 -5.48 -6.89 -56.06
CA ASP A 9 -5.18 -6.28 -57.37
C ASP A 9 -3.90 -6.86 -57.97
N ILE A 10 -2.86 -6.98 -57.16
CA ILE A 10 -1.60 -7.63 -57.56
C ILE A 10 -1.86 -9.07 -57.98
N SER A 11 -2.61 -9.85 -57.20
CA SER A 11 -2.92 -11.25 -57.50
C SER A 11 -3.70 -11.39 -58.82
N LYS A 12 -4.67 -10.51 -59.07
CA LYS A 12 -5.41 -10.49 -60.35
C LYS A 12 -4.50 -10.18 -61.53
N LEU A 13 -3.58 -9.22 -61.37
CA LEU A 13 -2.66 -8.82 -62.42
C LEU A 13 -1.56 -9.87 -62.67
N ILE A 14 -1.13 -10.59 -61.62
CA ILE A 14 -0.04 -11.57 -61.70
C ILE A 14 -0.47 -12.87 -62.37
N GLN A 15 -1.74 -13.25 -62.22
CA GLN A 15 -2.34 -14.47 -62.81
C GLN A 15 -2.17 -14.55 -64.34
N HIS A 16 -2.01 -13.41 -65.00
CA HIS A 16 -1.89 -13.38 -66.45
C HIS A 16 -0.45 -13.56 -66.94
N ARG A 17 0.58 -12.93 -66.32
CA ARG A 17 1.97 -12.95 -66.85
C ARG A 17 3.12 -12.86 -65.84
N ASN A 18 2.93 -13.20 -64.56
CA ASN A 18 4.00 -13.25 -63.52
C ASN A 18 4.83 -11.95 -63.30
N ARG A 19 4.58 -10.87 -64.05
CA ARG A 19 5.25 -9.57 -63.93
C ARG A 19 4.21 -8.47 -63.77
N ILE A 20 4.48 -7.53 -62.89
CA ILE A 20 3.66 -6.33 -62.71
C ILE A 20 4.55 -5.11 -62.65
N VAL A 21 4.14 -4.04 -63.31
CA VAL A 21 4.68 -2.71 -63.11
C VAL A 21 3.78 -1.97 -62.13
N LEU A 22 4.32 -1.52 -61.00
CA LEU A 22 3.66 -0.66 -60.04
C LEU A 22 4.24 0.75 -60.20
N LEU A 23 3.45 1.67 -60.74
CA LEU A 23 3.84 3.06 -60.92
C LEU A 23 3.49 3.86 -59.66
N ASP A 24 4.49 4.43 -59.01
CA ASP A 24 4.34 5.40 -57.91
C ASP A 24 5.29 6.60 -58.14
N PRO A 25 5.02 7.45 -59.14
CA PRO A 25 5.91 8.55 -59.53
C PRO A 25 6.21 9.56 -58.41
N THR A 26 5.32 9.65 -57.41
CA THR A 26 5.46 10.58 -56.28
C THR A 26 6.13 9.94 -55.06
N GLY A 27 6.30 8.61 -55.06
CA GLY A 27 6.85 7.85 -53.93
C GLY A 27 5.93 7.78 -52.70
N GLN A 28 4.68 8.24 -52.81
CA GLN A 28 3.74 8.34 -51.70
C GLN A 28 3.18 6.98 -51.27
N CYS A 29 3.34 5.95 -52.10
CA CYS A 29 2.92 4.57 -51.83
C CYS A 29 4.08 3.66 -51.42
N SER A 30 5.19 4.22 -50.94
CA SER A 30 6.34 3.42 -50.47
C SER A 30 6.01 2.46 -49.33
N PHE A 31 4.92 2.69 -48.59
CA PHE A 31 4.36 1.75 -47.59
C PHE A 31 3.99 0.38 -48.17
N VAL A 32 3.87 0.26 -49.49
CA VAL A 32 3.66 -1.00 -50.21
C VAL A 32 4.89 -1.91 -50.15
N LEU A 33 6.11 -1.37 -50.11
CA LEU A 33 7.34 -2.17 -50.19
C LEU A 33 7.48 -3.18 -49.03
N PRO A 34 7.26 -2.81 -47.75
CA PRO A 34 7.24 -3.77 -46.65
C PRO A 34 6.17 -4.85 -46.80
N ILE A 35 4.98 -4.50 -47.30
CA ILE A 35 3.88 -5.44 -47.55
C ILE A 35 4.29 -6.51 -48.56
N LEU A 36 4.89 -6.11 -49.68
CA LEU A 36 5.34 -7.03 -50.72
C LEU A 36 6.41 -7.99 -50.20
N ARG A 37 7.38 -7.47 -49.43
CA ARG A 37 8.45 -8.27 -48.81
C ARG A 37 7.90 -9.29 -47.81
N LYS A 38 6.94 -8.88 -46.96
CA LYS A 38 6.27 -9.76 -45.97
C LYS A 38 5.53 -10.92 -46.65
N ASN A 39 5.00 -10.69 -47.85
CA ASN A 39 4.28 -11.69 -48.64
C ASN A 39 5.18 -12.47 -49.63
N HIS A 40 6.52 -12.40 -49.46
CA HIS A 40 7.51 -13.10 -50.29
C HIS A 40 7.43 -12.79 -51.79
N ILE A 41 7.00 -11.59 -52.15
CA ILE A 41 6.97 -11.13 -53.55
C ILE A 41 8.30 -10.45 -53.87
N GLU A 42 8.98 -10.89 -54.94
CA GLU A 42 10.23 -10.29 -55.40
C GLU A 42 9.95 -8.88 -55.96
N VAL A 43 10.78 -7.91 -55.59
CA VAL A 43 10.61 -6.50 -56.00
C VAL A 43 11.91 -5.96 -56.56
N LEU A 44 11.85 -5.43 -57.78
CA LEU A 44 12.91 -4.60 -58.37
C LEU A 44 12.45 -3.15 -58.36
N GLN A 45 13.26 -2.25 -57.79
CA GLN A 45 12.89 -0.85 -57.59
C GLN A 45 13.81 0.09 -58.36
N THR A 46 13.22 1.14 -58.93
CA THR A 46 14.00 2.26 -59.48
C THR A 46 14.44 3.21 -58.37
N ASP A 47 15.68 3.70 -58.45
CA ASP A 47 16.26 4.71 -57.58
C ASP A 47 15.70 6.10 -57.94
N PRO A 48 15.00 6.78 -57.01
CA PRO A 48 14.49 8.13 -57.23
C PRO A 48 15.61 9.19 -57.31
N GLY A 49 16.82 8.89 -56.84
CA GLY A 49 17.98 9.79 -56.84
C GLY A 49 18.63 9.97 -58.23
N ILE A 50 18.37 9.06 -59.17
CA ILE A 50 18.94 9.12 -60.53
C ILE A 50 18.13 10.10 -61.39
N LYS A 51 18.78 11.19 -61.83
CA LYS A 51 18.12 12.27 -62.58
C LYS A 51 18.49 12.31 -64.07
N GLU A 52 19.71 11.90 -64.42
CA GLU A 52 20.20 11.95 -65.79
C GLU A 52 19.59 10.83 -66.66
N THR A 53 19.07 11.20 -67.83
CA THR A 53 18.32 10.30 -68.73
C THR A 53 19.08 9.01 -69.06
N TRP A 54 20.35 9.12 -69.46
CA TRP A 54 21.15 7.94 -69.82
C TRP A 54 21.40 6.99 -68.64
N LYS A 55 21.43 7.51 -67.39
CA LYS A 55 21.58 6.67 -66.19
C LYS A 55 20.28 5.95 -65.87
N ARG A 56 19.13 6.60 -66.08
CA ARG A 56 17.80 5.99 -65.94
C ARG A 56 17.59 4.86 -66.95
N GLU A 57 17.95 5.10 -68.21
CA GLU A 57 17.92 4.08 -69.27
C GLU A 57 18.82 2.90 -68.93
N LYS A 58 20.05 3.17 -68.46
CA LYS A 58 20.99 2.12 -68.02
C LYS A 58 20.43 1.31 -66.85
N GLU A 59 19.85 1.97 -65.85
CA GLU A 59 19.23 1.32 -64.71
C GLU A 59 18.07 0.42 -65.14
N GLU A 60 17.13 0.93 -65.94
CA GLU A 60 16.00 0.16 -66.44
C GLU A 60 16.43 -1.05 -67.28
N LEU A 61 17.48 -0.90 -68.08
CA LEU A 61 18.09 -2.01 -68.81
C LEU A 61 18.64 -3.08 -67.85
N MET A 62 19.28 -2.69 -66.76
CA MET A 62 19.80 -3.63 -65.75
C MET A 62 18.69 -4.31 -64.98
N LEU A 63 17.65 -3.59 -64.57
CA LEU A 63 16.47 -4.17 -63.90
C LEU A 63 15.76 -5.16 -64.82
N ARG A 64 15.61 -4.83 -66.11
CA ARG A 64 15.06 -5.75 -67.12
C ARG A 64 15.95 -6.97 -67.30
N TYR A 65 17.26 -6.79 -67.39
CA TYR A 65 18.21 -7.90 -67.52
C TYR A 65 18.10 -8.85 -66.32
N GLU A 66 18.07 -8.33 -65.09
CA GLU A 66 17.93 -9.11 -63.86
C GLU A 66 16.59 -9.86 -63.81
N ALA A 67 15.51 -9.21 -64.22
CA ALA A 67 14.19 -9.83 -64.31
C ALA A 67 14.16 -11.00 -65.30
N GLU A 68 14.78 -10.87 -66.47
CA GLU A 68 14.75 -11.86 -67.54
C GLU A 68 15.79 -12.98 -67.39
N THR A 69 16.79 -12.79 -66.53
CA THR A 69 17.85 -13.79 -66.29
C THR A 69 17.68 -14.47 -64.93
N THR A 70 17.87 -13.73 -63.85
CA THR A 70 17.91 -14.26 -62.47
C THR A 70 16.51 -14.59 -61.93
N LEU A 71 15.49 -13.82 -62.32
CA LEU A 71 14.14 -13.93 -61.75
C LEU A 71 13.10 -14.47 -62.74
N LYS A 72 13.53 -15.10 -63.84
CA LYS A 72 12.71 -15.47 -65.00
C LYS A 72 11.39 -16.18 -64.68
N ASP A 73 11.40 -17.16 -63.79
CA ASP A 73 10.23 -17.99 -63.46
C ASP A 73 9.52 -17.62 -62.14
N LYS A 74 9.98 -16.56 -61.46
CA LYS A 74 9.37 -16.08 -60.22
C LYS A 74 8.33 -14.99 -60.48
N PRO A 75 7.29 -14.80 -59.67
CA PRO A 75 6.48 -13.60 -59.72
C PRO A 75 7.31 -12.36 -59.32
N LEU A 76 7.28 -11.29 -60.11
CA LEU A 76 8.09 -10.08 -59.89
C LEU A 76 7.29 -8.80 -60.05
N ILE A 77 7.54 -7.83 -59.17
CA ILE A 77 7.00 -6.48 -59.27
C ILE A 77 8.13 -5.49 -59.54
N PHE A 78 7.98 -4.68 -60.58
CA PHE A 78 8.78 -3.48 -60.79
C PHE A 78 8.12 -2.31 -60.06
N TYR A 79 8.71 -1.84 -58.96
CA TYR A 79 8.24 -0.65 -58.24
C TYR A 79 8.95 0.60 -58.79
N ILE A 80 8.20 1.43 -59.49
CA ILE A 80 8.72 2.51 -60.31
C ILE A 80 8.38 3.86 -59.69
N THR A 81 9.41 4.64 -59.34
CA THR A 81 9.32 5.96 -58.67
C THR A 81 9.41 7.13 -59.65
N ARG A 82 8.97 6.94 -60.90
CA ARG A 82 8.99 7.95 -61.97
C ARG A 82 7.78 7.83 -62.89
N PRO A 83 7.37 8.90 -63.59
CA PRO A 83 6.21 8.87 -64.50
C PRO A 83 6.39 7.86 -65.63
N GLN A 84 5.29 7.24 -66.08
CA GLN A 84 5.29 6.28 -67.19
C GLN A 84 5.93 6.85 -68.46
N SER A 85 5.70 8.14 -68.75
CA SER A 85 6.29 8.84 -69.91
C SER A 85 7.82 8.92 -69.89
N ASN A 86 8.42 8.68 -68.74
CA ASN A 86 9.87 8.76 -68.53
C ASN A 86 10.53 7.37 -68.47
N LEU A 87 9.78 6.32 -68.81
CA LEU A 87 10.30 4.96 -68.91
C LEU A 87 10.81 4.67 -70.32
N SER A 88 11.81 3.80 -70.39
CA SER A 88 12.47 3.32 -71.59
C SER A 88 12.29 1.81 -71.70
N PHE A 89 13.19 1.01 -71.13
CA PHE A 89 13.18 -0.45 -71.25
C PHE A 89 12.05 -1.14 -70.47
N LEU A 90 11.56 -0.52 -69.39
CA LEU A 90 10.43 -1.02 -68.61
C LEU A 90 9.08 -0.53 -69.15
N PHE A 91 9.05 0.43 -70.07
CA PHE A 91 7.81 0.96 -70.65
C PHE A 91 6.97 -0.12 -71.32
N ASP A 92 7.61 -1.02 -72.08
CA ASP A 92 6.95 -2.14 -72.74
C ASP A 92 6.21 -3.04 -71.74
N TYR A 93 6.73 -3.19 -70.51
CA TYR A 93 6.12 -4.04 -69.48
C TYR A 93 4.81 -3.43 -68.96
N CYS A 94 4.63 -2.11 -69.04
CA CYS A 94 3.36 -1.46 -68.68
C CYS A 94 2.21 -1.86 -69.62
N PHE A 95 2.49 -2.28 -70.85
CA PHE A 95 1.46 -2.68 -71.84
C PHE A 95 1.40 -4.19 -72.04
N THR A 96 2.54 -4.86 -71.93
CA THR A 96 2.65 -6.31 -72.20
C THR A 96 2.40 -7.16 -70.96
N HIS A 97 2.44 -6.57 -69.76
CA HIS A 97 2.25 -7.24 -68.47
C HIS A 97 1.24 -6.47 -67.59
N GLY A 98 1.07 -6.88 -66.33
CA GLY A 98 0.15 -6.22 -65.42
C GLY A 98 0.63 -4.81 -65.07
N LEU A 99 -0.27 -3.82 -65.10
CA LEU A 99 0.01 -2.45 -64.66
C LEU A 99 -0.89 -2.10 -63.48
N LEU A 100 -0.27 -1.76 -62.35
CA LEU A 100 -0.96 -1.11 -61.24
C LEU A 100 -0.49 0.35 -61.18
N ASP A 101 -1.33 1.24 -61.69
CA ASP A 101 -1.04 2.67 -61.71
C ASP A 101 -1.48 3.34 -60.41
N LEU A 102 -0.49 3.69 -59.57
CA LEU A 102 -0.67 4.47 -58.34
C LEU A 102 -0.12 5.90 -58.52
N SER A 103 -0.16 6.46 -59.74
CA SER A 103 0.14 7.88 -59.97
C SER A 103 -0.84 8.83 -59.27
N HIS A 104 -2.07 8.36 -59.05
CA HIS A 104 -3.10 9.05 -58.26
C HIS A 104 -3.67 8.10 -57.19
N PRO A 105 -2.89 7.79 -56.14
CA PRO A 105 -3.23 6.73 -55.20
C PRO A 105 -4.50 7.00 -54.40
N GLN A 106 -4.83 8.28 -54.17
CA GLN A 106 -6.09 8.71 -53.59
C GLN A 106 -7.31 8.27 -54.41
N GLU A 107 -7.23 8.27 -55.74
CA GLU A 107 -8.35 7.89 -56.61
C GLU A 107 -8.54 6.38 -56.61
N TRP A 108 -7.43 5.63 -56.67
CA TRP A 108 -7.42 4.19 -56.47
C TRP A 108 -8.09 3.82 -55.14
N LEU A 109 -7.70 4.48 -54.05
CA LEU A 109 -8.23 4.18 -52.73
C LEU A 109 -9.71 4.58 -52.58
N LYS A 110 -10.12 5.75 -53.10
CA LYS A 110 -11.54 6.18 -53.14
C LYS A 110 -12.41 5.15 -53.86
N LYS A 111 -11.94 4.63 -55.00
CA LYS A 111 -12.65 3.59 -55.75
C LYS A 111 -12.76 2.28 -54.97
N LYS A 112 -11.69 1.85 -54.29
CA LYS A 112 -11.70 0.63 -53.45
C LYS A 112 -12.66 0.74 -52.28
N ILE A 113 -12.65 1.87 -51.58
CA ILE A 113 -13.54 2.13 -50.47
C ILE A 113 -15.00 2.15 -50.95
N PHE A 114 -15.29 2.85 -52.05
CA PHE A 114 -16.66 2.91 -52.59
C PHE A 114 -17.17 1.53 -53.00
N VAL A 115 -16.38 0.74 -53.73
CA VAL A 115 -16.76 -0.62 -54.15
C VAL A 115 -16.99 -1.55 -52.95
N SER A 116 -16.19 -1.39 -51.89
CA SER A 116 -16.22 -2.30 -50.74
C SER A 116 -17.22 -1.90 -49.66
N THR A 117 -17.55 -0.61 -49.55
CA THR A 117 -18.40 -0.07 -48.47
C THR A 117 -19.68 0.61 -48.96
N GLY A 118 -19.75 1.02 -50.23
CA GLY A 118 -20.84 1.84 -50.78
C GLY A 118 -20.78 3.31 -50.37
N LEU A 119 -19.74 3.75 -49.65
CA LEU A 119 -19.62 5.09 -49.09
C LEU A 119 -18.72 6.00 -49.94
N GLN A 120 -19.09 7.28 -50.07
CA GLN A 120 -18.23 8.30 -50.63
C GLN A 120 -17.24 8.82 -49.57
N VAL A 121 -16.01 9.08 -49.97
CA VAL A 121 -14.93 9.53 -49.08
C VAL A 121 -14.83 11.05 -49.13
N GLU A 122 -15.15 11.70 -48.00
CA GLU A 122 -15.03 13.16 -47.83
C GLU A 122 -13.65 13.61 -47.30
N LEU A 123 -12.75 12.67 -46.99
CA LEU A 123 -11.40 13.00 -46.53
C LEU A 123 -10.60 13.70 -47.64
N ASP A 124 -9.80 14.71 -47.27
CA ASP A 124 -8.85 15.30 -48.19
C ASP A 124 -7.77 14.28 -48.62
N ASN A 125 -7.09 14.56 -49.73
CA ASN A 125 -6.19 13.59 -50.34
C ASN A 125 -4.99 13.23 -49.42
N PRO A 126 -4.32 14.18 -48.73
CA PRO A 126 -3.28 13.85 -47.75
C PRO A 126 -3.80 12.97 -46.61
N MET A 127 -4.91 13.34 -45.98
CA MET A 127 -5.48 12.60 -44.85
C MET A 127 -5.89 11.19 -45.26
N LEU A 128 -6.50 11.04 -46.44
CA LEU A 128 -6.88 9.75 -46.98
C LEU A 128 -5.68 8.79 -47.14
N LEU A 129 -4.52 9.29 -47.53
CA LEU A 129 -3.29 8.48 -47.63
C LEU A 129 -2.75 8.12 -46.23
N THR A 130 -2.82 9.03 -45.26
CA THR A 130 -2.50 8.74 -43.85
C THR A 130 -3.41 7.65 -43.27
N VAL A 131 -4.73 7.71 -43.54
CA VAL A 131 -5.68 6.66 -43.16
C VAL A 131 -5.34 5.33 -43.84
N ALA A 132 -4.90 5.36 -45.10
CA ALA A 132 -4.49 4.17 -45.84
C ALA A 132 -3.36 3.42 -45.13
N LYS A 133 -2.37 4.17 -44.63
CA LYS A 133 -1.23 3.67 -43.86
C LYS A 133 -1.67 3.12 -42.50
N LEU A 134 -2.49 3.85 -41.75
CA LEU A 134 -3.04 3.40 -40.45
C LEU A 134 -3.97 2.18 -40.57
N GLY A 135 -4.65 2.04 -41.71
CA GLY A 135 -5.55 0.94 -42.03
C GLY A 135 -4.86 -0.36 -42.46
N GLN A 136 -3.53 -0.43 -42.37
CA GLN A 136 -2.78 -1.69 -42.49
C GLN A 136 -3.27 -2.64 -41.38
N GLU A 137 -3.58 -3.89 -41.72
CA GLU A 137 -4.16 -4.91 -40.81
C GLU A 137 -5.58 -4.62 -40.24
N LYS A 138 -6.16 -3.44 -40.48
CA LYS A 138 -7.56 -3.11 -40.07
C LYS A 138 -8.60 -3.69 -41.01
N ASP A 139 -9.80 -3.99 -40.51
CA ASP A 139 -10.88 -4.61 -41.28
C ASP A 139 -11.79 -3.58 -42.00
N LEU A 140 -12.80 -4.10 -42.70
CA LEU A 140 -13.73 -3.28 -43.49
C LEU A 140 -14.71 -2.51 -42.59
N ALA A 141 -14.96 -2.99 -41.37
CA ALA A 141 -15.78 -2.29 -40.38
C ALA A 141 -15.07 -1.03 -39.86
N TRP A 142 -13.76 -1.11 -39.59
CA TRP A 142 -12.93 0.04 -39.25
C TRP A 142 -12.98 1.13 -40.34
N TRP A 143 -12.79 0.74 -41.61
CA TRP A 143 -12.89 1.68 -42.73
C TRP A 143 -14.26 2.36 -42.84
N ARG A 144 -15.36 1.63 -42.59
CA ARG A 144 -16.71 2.22 -42.55
C ARG A 144 -16.81 3.29 -41.46
N LYS A 145 -16.32 3.00 -40.26
CA LYS A 145 -16.33 3.96 -39.14
C LYS A 145 -15.51 5.21 -39.43
N ILE A 146 -14.30 5.07 -39.97
CA ILE A 146 -13.45 6.22 -40.32
C ILE A 146 -14.10 7.10 -41.40
N VAL A 147 -14.62 6.51 -42.47
CA VAL A 147 -15.27 7.27 -43.57
C VAL A 147 -16.53 7.98 -43.09
N GLN A 148 -17.26 7.39 -42.14
CA GLN A 148 -18.45 7.97 -41.53
C GLN A 148 -18.15 8.92 -40.36
N LYS A 149 -16.87 9.17 -40.04
CA LYS A 149 -16.43 10.00 -38.89
C LYS A 149 -16.96 9.48 -37.54
N LEU A 150 -17.15 8.16 -37.42
CA LEU A 150 -17.61 7.48 -36.20
C LEU A 150 -16.45 7.01 -35.30
N GLU A 151 -15.21 7.09 -35.79
CA GLU A 151 -14.00 6.71 -35.05
C GLU A 151 -12.91 7.74 -35.38
N GLU A 152 -12.19 8.21 -34.36
CA GLU A 152 -11.06 9.12 -34.54
C GLU A 152 -9.81 8.35 -34.99
N LEU A 153 -9.02 8.97 -35.87
CA LEU A 153 -7.80 8.35 -36.40
C LEU A 153 -6.69 8.21 -35.36
N ILE A 154 -6.68 9.10 -34.38
CA ILE A 154 -5.76 9.08 -33.25
C ILE A 154 -6.60 9.26 -32.00
N ASN A 155 -6.68 8.20 -31.20
CA ASN A 155 -7.30 8.26 -29.90
C ASN A 155 -6.28 8.78 -28.88
N LEU A 156 -6.40 10.04 -28.48
CA LEU A 156 -5.50 10.63 -27.49
C LEU A 156 -5.54 9.91 -26.14
N ASP A 157 -6.66 9.30 -25.77
CA ASP A 157 -6.77 8.57 -24.48
C ASP A 157 -5.82 7.37 -24.39
N ASP A 158 -5.43 6.79 -25.53
CA ASP A 158 -4.55 5.62 -25.60
C ASP A 158 -3.10 6.02 -25.91
N GLU A 159 -2.93 7.10 -26.68
CA GLU A 159 -1.65 7.50 -27.26
C GLU A 159 -0.88 8.50 -26.37
N LEU A 160 -1.56 9.26 -25.50
CA LEU A 160 -0.90 10.26 -24.65
C LEU A 160 0.01 9.65 -23.58
N LEU A 161 -0.37 8.52 -22.96
CA LEU A 161 0.39 7.95 -21.84
C LEU A 161 1.77 7.42 -22.26
N PRO A 162 1.90 6.61 -23.33
CA PRO A 162 3.21 6.23 -23.85
C PRO A 162 4.04 7.43 -24.32
N PHE A 163 3.39 8.45 -24.90
CA PHE A 163 4.05 9.66 -25.35
C PHE A 163 4.67 10.47 -24.20
N VAL A 164 3.90 10.81 -23.16
CA VAL A 164 4.44 11.60 -22.03
C VAL A 164 5.42 10.80 -21.18
N HIS A 165 5.41 9.47 -21.26
CA HIS A 165 6.40 8.64 -20.59
C HIS A 165 7.77 8.65 -21.28
N ASN A 166 7.81 8.49 -22.61
CA ASN A 166 9.04 8.55 -23.39
C ASN A 166 8.81 9.21 -24.77
N PRO A 167 8.81 10.55 -24.84
CA PRO A 167 8.33 11.27 -26.02
C PRO A 167 9.20 11.09 -27.26
N GLU A 168 10.53 11.04 -27.09
CA GLU A 168 11.46 10.89 -28.22
C GLU A 168 11.37 9.49 -28.84
N GLU A 169 11.40 8.43 -28.02
CA GLU A 169 11.26 7.05 -28.51
C GLU A 169 9.89 6.83 -29.16
N TYR A 170 8.84 7.34 -28.54
CA TYR A 170 7.48 7.20 -29.05
C TYR A 170 7.29 7.86 -30.42
N LEU A 171 7.81 9.08 -30.64
CA LEU A 171 7.71 9.74 -31.95
C LEU A 171 8.70 9.21 -32.98
N ALA A 172 9.86 8.69 -32.56
CA ALA A 172 10.84 8.09 -33.48
C ALA A 172 10.29 6.83 -34.18
N ASN A 173 9.37 6.12 -33.53
CA ASN A 173 8.76 4.89 -34.04
C ASN A 173 7.52 5.13 -34.94
N LYS A 174 7.13 6.38 -35.22
CA LYS A 174 5.95 6.71 -36.03
C LYS A 174 6.33 7.22 -37.42
N ASP A 175 5.53 6.84 -38.42
CA ASP A 175 5.61 7.39 -39.78
C ASP A 175 5.38 8.92 -39.75
N THR A 176 6.03 9.65 -40.68
CA THR A 176 6.02 11.12 -40.69
C THR A 176 4.62 11.72 -40.73
N ASP A 177 3.69 11.10 -41.47
CA ASP A 177 2.32 11.61 -41.58
C ASP A 177 1.50 11.34 -40.32
N ILE A 178 1.72 10.17 -39.68
CA ILE A 178 1.06 9.79 -38.42
C ILE A 178 1.59 10.66 -37.28
N LYS A 179 2.91 10.88 -37.23
CA LYS A 179 3.55 11.78 -36.28
C LYS A 179 2.95 13.18 -36.35
N ARG A 180 2.83 13.74 -37.55
CA ARG A 180 2.23 15.06 -37.75
C ARG A 180 0.79 15.12 -37.27
N LEU A 181 -0.04 14.12 -37.64
CA LEU A 181 -1.44 14.07 -37.21
C LEU A 181 -1.56 13.99 -35.67
N PHE A 182 -0.68 13.22 -35.03
CA PHE A 182 -0.61 13.12 -33.56
C PHE A 182 -0.27 14.47 -32.94
N GLU A 183 0.78 15.14 -33.44
CA GLU A 183 1.18 16.45 -32.96
C GLU A 183 0.06 17.49 -33.16
N GLU A 184 -0.64 17.51 -34.30
CA GLU A 184 -1.78 18.39 -34.55
C GLU A 184 -2.90 18.19 -33.51
N LYS A 185 -3.21 16.92 -33.17
CA LYS A 185 -4.19 16.58 -32.13
C LYS A 185 -3.74 17.00 -30.72
N VAL A 186 -2.46 16.86 -30.41
CA VAL A 186 -1.91 17.35 -29.14
C VAL A 186 -1.97 18.87 -29.06
N HIS A 187 -1.69 19.60 -30.15
CA HIS A 187 -1.84 21.06 -30.18
C HIS A 187 -3.30 21.49 -30.03
N GLU A 188 -4.25 20.76 -30.63
CA GLU A 188 -5.69 20.97 -30.44
C GLU A 188 -6.08 20.82 -28.96
N LEU A 189 -5.62 19.75 -28.29
CA LEU A 189 -5.82 19.54 -26.85
C LEU A 189 -5.26 20.68 -25.99
N LEU A 190 -4.12 21.24 -26.41
CA LEU A 190 -3.46 22.38 -25.76
C LEU A 190 -4.12 23.74 -26.11
N GLY A 191 -5.06 23.78 -27.05
CA GLY A 191 -5.67 25.01 -27.56
C GLY A 191 -4.68 25.90 -28.34
N GLN A 192 -3.66 25.29 -28.95
CA GLN A 192 -2.60 25.98 -29.68
C GLN A 192 -2.69 25.73 -31.19
N GLN A 193 -2.15 26.66 -31.98
CA GLN A 193 -1.92 26.41 -33.41
C GLN A 193 -0.75 25.43 -33.58
N TYR A 194 -0.83 24.56 -34.61
CA TYR A 194 0.23 23.60 -34.90
C TYR A 194 1.55 24.29 -35.24
N ILE A 195 2.60 23.97 -34.47
CA ILE A 195 3.98 24.35 -34.74
C ILE A 195 4.84 23.12 -34.45
N SER A 196 5.79 22.80 -35.34
CA SER A 196 6.74 21.72 -35.08
C SER A 196 7.61 22.05 -33.87
N LYS A 197 7.57 21.20 -32.83
CA LYS A 197 8.35 21.32 -31.60
C LYS A 197 9.10 20.02 -31.29
N PRO A 198 10.19 20.06 -30.49
CA PRO A 198 10.79 18.84 -29.95
C PRO A 198 9.75 18.00 -29.17
N ALA A 199 9.88 16.68 -29.21
CA ALA A 199 8.91 15.77 -28.60
C ALA A 199 8.81 16.00 -27.09
N THR A 200 9.97 16.15 -26.44
CA THR A 200 10.10 16.54 -25.03
C THR A 200 9.38 17.84 -24.71
N THR A 201 9.57 18.91 -25.49
CA THR A 201 8.89 20.19 -25.25
C THR A 201 7.37 20.05 -25.34
N LEU A 202 6.87 19.29 -26.33
CA LEU A 202 5.43 19.09 -26.49
C LEU A 202 4.84 18.25 -25.33
N ALA A 203 5.54 17.21 -24.89
CA ALA A 203 5.15 16.44 -23.71
C ALA A 203 5.14 17.30 -22.45
N ASP A 204 6.16 18.13 -22.23
CA ASP A 204 6.25 19.04 -21.08
C ASP A 204 5.06 20.02 -21.07
N GLU A 205 4.63 20.52 -22.22
CA GLU A 205 3.45 21.39 -22.33
C GLU A 205 2.14 20.65 -21.99
N VAL A 206 1.98 19.40 -22.45
CA VAL A 206 0.83 18.54 -22.10
C VAL A 206 0.77 18.30 -20.60
N VAL A 207 1.89 17.87 -20.02
CA VAL A 207 1.98 17.59 -18.58
C VAL A 207 1.78 18.86 -17.77
N LYS A 208 2.36 19.98 -18.18
CA LYS A 208 2.12 21.28 -17.55
C LYS A 208 0.64 21.66 -17.58
N ARG A 209 -0.04 21.53 -18.73
CA ARG A 209 -1.47 21.83 -18.85
C ARG A 209 -2.32 20.94 -17.94
N MET A 210 -1.97 19.66 -17.81
CA MET A 210 -2.59 18.71 -16.90
C MET A 210 -2.39 19.12 -15.43
N LEU A 211 -1.16 19.40 -15.02
CA LEU A 211 -0.81 19.80 -13.65
C LEU A 211 -1.41 21.16 -13.26
N ASP A 212 -1.37 22.15 -14.17
CA ASP A 212 -2.06 23.44 -13.99
C ASP A 212 -3.58 23.25 -13.87
N GLY A 213 -4.14 22.32 -14.66
CA GLY A 213 -5.55 21.94 -14.58
C GLY A 213 -5.92 21.31 -13.24
N LEU A 214 -5.08 20.44 -12.68
CA LEU A 214 -5.26 19.89 -11.33
C LEU A 214 -5.14 20.98 -10.25
N ALA A 215 -4.17 21.88 -10.38
CA ALA A 215 -3.91 22.94 -9.39
C ALA A 215 -5.06 23.96 -9.29
N ASN A 216 -5.78 24.20 -10.40
CA ASN A 216 -6.86 25.20 -10.47
C ASN A 216 -8.26 24.59 -10.67
N ASN A 217 -8.37 23.26 -10.72
CA ASN A 217 -9.60 22.52 -11.02
C ASN A 217 -10.24 22.92 -12.38
N GLU A 218 -9.38 23.09 -13.39
CA GLU A 218 -9.74 23.43 -14.78
C GLU A 218 -9.18 22.39 -15.76
N ILE A 219 -9.12 21.12 -15.33
CA ILE A 219 -8.62 19.99 -16.12
C ILE A 219 -9.70 19.42 -17.05
N SER A 220 -9.33 19.09 -18.28
CA SER A 220 -10.23 18.41 -19.23
C SER A 220 -10.36 16.92 -18.90
N GLU A 221 -11.45 16.28 -19.34
CA GLU A 221 -11.70 14.85 -19.10
C GLU A 221 -10.57 13.96 -19.65
N THR A 222 -10.06 14.26 -20.85
CA THR A 222 -8.92 13.56 -21.49
C THR A 222 -7.66 13.62 -20.61
N LEU A 223 -7.30 14.80 -20.11
CA LEU A 223 -6.11 14.96 -19.27
C LEU A 223 -6.28 14.35 -17.88
N LEU A 224 -7.49 14.37 -17.33
CA LEU A 224 -7.81 13.71 -16.07
C LEU A 224 -7.74 12.19 -16.20
N SER A 225 -8.26 11.64 -17.30
CA SER A 225 -8.15 10.23 -17.67
C SER A 225 -6.69 9.80 -17.81
N LEU A 226 -5.88 10.59 -18.51
CA LEU A 226 -4.42 10.41 -18.60
C LEU A 226 -3.78 10.35 -17.22
N TYR A 227 -4.05 11.34 -16.37
CA TYR A 227 -3.50 11.40 -15.01
C TYR A 227 -3.83 10.15 -14.19
N TYR A 228 -5.08 9.71 -14.19
CA TYR A 228 -5.49 8.51 -13.46
C TYR A 228 -4.83 7.24 -13.99
N LYS A 229 -4.78 7.04 -15.31
CA LYS A 229 -4.09 5.88 -15.92
C LYS A 229 -2.60 5.88 -15.57
N TRP A 230 -1.99 7.07 -15.53
CA TRP A 230 -0.57 7.23 -15.22
C TRP A 230 -0.27 6.95 -13.74
N ALA A 231 -1.10 7.48 -12.83
CA ALA A 231 -0.97 7.28 -11.39
C ALA A 231 -1.14 5.81 -10.99
N ASP A 232 -2.04 5.06 -11.63
CA ASP A 232 -2.32 3.66 -11.33
C ASP A 232 -1.29 2.68 -11.95
N SER A 233 -0.53 3.12 -12.95
CA SER A 233 0.41 2.25 -13.66
C SER A 233 1.75 2.06 -12.93
N ALA A 234 2.05 0.81 -12.56
CA ALA A 234 3.38 0.44 -12.05
C ALA A 234 4.51 0.66 -13.06
N THR A 235 4.21 0.63 -14.37
CA THR A 235 5.21 0.83 -15.44
C THR A 235 5.51 2.30 -15.66
N TYR A 236 4.49 3.16 -15.65
CA TYR A 236 4.63 4.55 -16.07
C TYR A 236 4.78 5.54 -14.90
N ARG A 237 4.41 5.18 -13.66
CA ARG A 237 4.36 6.10 -12.51
C ARG A 237 5.67 6.86 -12.25
N SER A 238 6.83 6.25 -12.47
CA SER A 238 8.12 6.89 -12.23
C SER A 238 8.32 8.17 -13.06
N SER A 239 7.84 8.21 -14.31
CA SER A 239 7.92 9.42 -15.12
C SER A 239 6.97 10.51 -14.62
N LEU A 240 5.78 10.15 -14.12
CA LEU A 240 4.84 11.11 -13.50
C LEU A 240 5.48 11.79 -12.28
N GLU A 241 6.11 11.01 -11.40
CA GLU A 241 6.78 11.53 -10.21
C GLU A 241 7.92 12.50 -10.56
N ASN A 242 8.69 12.22 -11.61
CA ASN A 242 9.73 13.14 -12.12
C ASN A 242 9.13 14.47 -12.59
N TYR A 243 8.01 14.43 -13.31
CA TYR A 243 7.29 15.62 -13.76
C TYR A 243 6.74 16.44 -12.59
N ILE A 244 6.13 15.78 -11.61
CA ILE A 244 5.61 16.43 -10.40
C ILE A 244 6.75 17.10 -9.62
N GLY A 245 7.88 16.42 -9.46
CA GLY A 245 9.05 16.96 -8.75
C GLY A 245 9.65 18.20 -9.42
N SER A 246 9.56 18.30 -10.74
CA SER A 246 10.06 19.43 -11.53
C SER A 246 9.05 20.58 -11.67
N TYR A 247 7.77 20.31 -11.38
CA TYR A 247 6.69 21.27 -11.55
C TYR A 247 6.73 22.38 -10.48
N LYS A 248 6.55 23.62 -10.94
CA LYS A 248 6.52 24.82 -10.08
C LYS A 248 5.09 25.33 -9.98
N LEU A 249 4.48 25.09 -8.82
CA LEU A 249 3.20 25.69 -8.47
C LEU A 249 3.28 27.22 -8.49
N ASN A 250 2.24 27.84 -9.04
CA ASN A 250 2.08 29.28 -8.95
C ASN A 250 1.80 29.68 -7.49
N GLY A 251 2.53 30.65 -6.96
CA GLY A 251 2.38 31.11 -5.57
C GLY A 251 1.00 31.70 -5.24
N SER A 252 0.19 32.07 -6.25
CA SER A 252 -1.18 32.55 -6.07
C SER A 252 -2.24 31.44 -6.07
N THR A 253 -1.85 30.17 -6.21
CA THR A 253 -2.80 29.05 -6.27
C THR A 253 -3.52 28.89 -4.93
N ASN A 254 -4.85 28.92 -4.96
CA ASN A 254 -5.66 28.64 -3.78
C ASN A 254 -5.80 27.12 -3.60
N PRO A 255 -5.31 26.53 -2.48
CA PRO A 255 -5.37 25.08 -2.30
C PRO A 255 -6.81 24.54 -2.24
N TRP A 256 -7.79 25.36 -1.86
CA TRP A 256 -9.21 24.95 -1.80
C TRP A 256 -9.93 24.97 -3.15
N ASN A 257 -9.29 25.56 -4.18
CA ASN A 257 -9.78 25.52 -5.55
C ASN A 257 -9.14 24.40 -6.35
N ALA A 258 -8.11 23.72 -5.82
CA ALA A 258 -7.47 22.62 -6.51
C ALA A 258 -8.41 21.42 -6.64
N HIS A 259 -8.20 20.61 -7.68
CA HIS A 259 -8.92 19.37 -7.86
C HIS A 259 -8.63 18.42 -6.67
N PRO A 260 -9.63 17.76 -6.05
CA PRO A 260 -9.42 16.92 -4.86
C PRO A 260 -8.37 15.83 -5.02
N ASP A 261 -8.12 15.38 -6.24
CA ASP A 261 -7.13 14.34 -6.58
C ASP A 261 -5.74 14.86 -6.95
N HIS A 262 -5.44 16.15 -6.72
CA HIS A 262 -4.14 16.72 -7.07
C HIS A 262 -2.96 15.99 -6.41
N CYS A 263 -1.76 16.09 -7.01
CA CYS A 263 -0.55 15.43 -6.52
C CYS A 263 0.39 16.33 -5.71
N PHE A 264 -0.08 17.52 -5.31
CA PHE A 264 0.76 18.57 -4.73
C PHE A 264 0.76 18.64 -3.20
N GLU A 265 1.70 17.96 -2.55
CA GLU A 265 1.87 18.06 -1.08
C GLU A 265 2.09 19.51 -0.60
N LYS A 266 2.75 20.35 -1.41
CA LYS A 266 2.90 21.78 -1.10
C LYS A 266 1.56 22.51 -0.97
N LEU A 267 0.55 22.17 -1.80
CA LEU A 267 -0.79 22.74 -1.65
C LEU A 267 -1.47 22.20 -0.39
N ASP A 268 -1.27 20.92 -0.07
CA ASP A 268 -1.79 20.31 1.15
C ASP A 268 -1.24 21.04 2.40
N LEU A 269 0.06 21.38 2.44
CA LEU A 269 0.68 22.14 3.53
C LEU A 269 0.18 23.59 3.61
N ILE A 270 -0.06 24.26 2.48
CA ILE A 270 -0.65 25.61 2.45
C ILE A 270 -2.09 25.55 3.00
N ALA A 271 -2.86 24.56 2.59
CA ALA A 271 -4.22 24.32 3.11
C ALA A 271 -4.21 24.08 4.62
N LEU A 272 -3.31 23.22 5.11
CA LEU A 272 -3.18 22.96 6.55
C LEU A 272 -2.85 24.26 7.31
N ARG A 273 -1.91 25.06 6.80
CA ARG A 273 -1.56 26.36 7.40
C ARG A 273 -2.76 27.30 7.50
N GLN A 274 -3.59 27.36 6.45
CA GLN A 274 -4.81 28.16 6.47
C GLN A 274 -5.81 27.65 7.51
N ILE A 275 -5.93 26.34 7.72
CA ILE A 275 -6.74 25.78 8.81
C ILE A 275 -6.16 26.22 10.16
N THR A 276 -4.86 26.06 10.39
CA THR A 276 -4.21 26.38 11.68
C THR A 276 -4.26 27.88 12.02
N GLU A 277 -4.21 28.76 11.02
CA GLU A 277 -4.36 30.21 11.19
C GLU A 277 -5.81 30.61 11.52
N ASN A 278 -6.79 29.80 11.14
CA ASN A 278 -8.23 30.11 11.25
C ASN A 278 -8.98 29.14 12.18
N VAL A 279 -8.29 28.41 13.07
CA VAL A 279 -8.88 27.40 14.00
C VAL A 279 -10.08 27.94 14.80
N ARG A 280 -10.07 29.25 15.12
CA ARG A 280 -11.12 29.90 15.91
C ARG A 280 -12.34 30.29 15.08
N ASP A 281 -12.23 30.36 13.75
CA ASP A 281 -13.35 30.62 12.84
C ASP A 281 -14.09 29.32 12.53
N LYS A 282 -15.14 29.05 13.32
CA LYS A 282 -15.96 27.83 13.18
C LYS A 282 -16.64 27.73 11.82
N SER A 283 -17.02 28.85 11.21
CA SER A 283 -17.69 28.85 9.90
C SER A 283 -16.70 28.44 8.80
N PHE A 284 -15.51 29.03 8.83
CA PHE A 284 -14.42 28.65 7.93
C PHE A 284 -14.03 27.18 8.08
N VAL A 285 -13.74 26.73 9.30
CA VAL A 285 -13.33 25.33 9.55
C VAL A 285 -14.40 24.35 9.08
N SER A 286 -15.69 24.62 9.36
CA SER A 286 -16.79 23.75 8.92
C SER A 286 -16.90 23.66 7.39
N GLU A 287 -16.75 24.77 6.66
CA GLU A 287 -16.75 24.77 5.19
C GLU A 287 -15.56 23.97 4.64
N ILE A 288 -14.38 24.19 5.21
CA ILE A 288 -13.15 23.53 4.77
C ILE A 288 -13.18 22.02 5.04
N LEU A 289 -13.74 21.58 6.16
CA LEU A 289 -13.88 20.14 6.46
C LEU A 289 -14.73 19.40 5.41
N LEU A 290 -15.71 20.05 4.80
CA LEU A 290 -16.49 19.47 3.70
C LEU A 290 -15.64 19.28 2.43
N LYS A 291 -14.75 20.23 2.14
CA LYS A 291 -13.81 20.13 1.01
C LYS A 291 -12.75 19.06 1.29
N LEU A 292 -12.20 19.04 2.51
CA LEU A 292 -11.23 18.05 2.95
C LEU A 292 -11.78 16.63 2.89
N ASN A 293 -13.06 16.43 3.22
CA ASN A 293 -13.71 15.12 3.11
C ASN A 293 -13.61 14.52 1.69
N LYS A 294 -13.66 15.37 0.64
CA LYS A 294 -13.46 14.92 -0.75
C LYS A 294 -12.01 14.51 -1.02
N ARG A 295 -11.03 15.24 -0.46
CA ARG A 295 -9.59 14.97 -0.58
C ARG A 295 -9.16 13.67 0.11
N ILE A 296 -9.75 13.34 1.25
CA ILE A 296 -9.40 12.13 2.02
C ILE A 296 -10.18 10.88 1.60
N SER A 297 -11.25 11.04 0.83
CA SER A 297 -12.07 9.93 0.36
C SER A 297 -11.26 9.01 -0.57
N PRO A 298 -11.56 7.69 -0.60
CA PRO A 298 -10.87 6.78 -1.49
C PRO A 298 -11.02 7.14 -2.97
N THR A 299 -9.90 7.43 -3.62
CA THR A 299 -9.82 7.69 -5.06
C THR A 299 -8.64 6.95 -5.70
N LYS A 300 -8.59 6.94 -7.04
CA LYS A 300 -7.50 6.31 -7.83
C LYS A 300 -6.12 6.91 -7.57
N THR A 301 -6.06 8.04 -6.88
CA THR A 301 -4.86 8.84 -6.60
C THR A 301 -4.62 9.05 -5.11
N GLN A 302 -5.24 8.23 -4.25
CA GLN A 302 -5.06 8.28 -2.79
C GLN A 302 -3.59 8.26 -2.38
N LEU A 303 -2.71 7.63 -3.18
CA LEU A 303 -1.26 7.59 -2.92
C LEU A 303 -0.59 8.98 -2.84
N PHE A 304 -1.17 10.00 -3.46
CA PHE A 304 -0.66 11.37 -3.42
C PHE A 304 -1.30 12.24 -2.33
N ALA A 305 -2.35 11.76 -1.65
CA ALA A 305 -2.94 12.46 -0.53
C ALA A 305 -2.12 12.14 0.74
N PRO A 306 -1.60 13.16 1.45
CA PRO A 306 -0.87 12.92 2.68
C PRO A 306 -1.70 12.16 3.73
N LYS A 307 -1.09 11.16 4.36
CA LYS A 307 -1.78 10.29 5.33
C LYS A 307 -2.33 11.05 6.54
N TRP A 308 -1.63 12.10 6.96
CA TRP A 308 -1.99 12.95 8.10
C TRP A 308 -3.29 13.74 7.90
N TRP A 309 -3.81 13.86 6.68
CA TRP A 309 -5.08 14.58 6.46
C TRP A 309 -6.26 13.94 7.17
N LYS A 310 -6.26 12.60 7.29
CA LYS A 310 -7.31 11.89 8.02
C LYS A 310 -7.28 12.22 9.52
N ASP A 311 -6.08 12.41 10.07
CA ASP A 311 -5.88 12.81 11.46
C ASP A 311 -6.29 14.27 11.68
N VAL A 312 -5.93 15.18 10.77
CA VAL A 312 -6.43 16.57 10.79
C VAL A 312 -7.96 16.61 10.74
N TRP A 313 -8.58 15.87 9.82
CA TRP A 313 -10.03 15.80 9.73
C TRP A 313 -10.65 15.26 11.02
N THR A 314 -10.08 14.20 11.60
CA THR A 314 -10.57 13.61 12.87
C THR A 314 -10.46 14.61 14.02
N LEU A 315 -9.35 15.35 14.10
CA LEU A 315 -9.13 16.36 15.14
C LEU A 315 -10.16 17.49 15.05
N PHE A 316 -10.38 18.06 13.86
CA PHE A 316 -11.23 19.24 13.69
C PHE A 316 -12.73 18.93 13.53
N SER A 317 -13.09 17.70 13.16
CA SER A 317 -14.50 17.25 13.09
C SER A 317 -15.03 16.72 14.42
N ALA A 318 -14.15 16.46 15.39
CA ALA A 318 -14.56 16.03 16.71
C ALA A 318 -15.41 17.08 17.43
N ASP A 319 -16.39 16.62 18.19
CA ASP A 319 -17.13 17.47 19.11
C ASP A 319 -17.33 16.78 20.46
N THR A 320 -17.51 17.60 21.49
CA THR A 320 -17.71 17.18 22.87
C THR A 320 -19.18 17.25 23.29
N LYS A 321 -20.13 17.50 22.37
CA LYS A 321 -21.54 17.72 22.73
C LYS A 321 -22.18 16.48 23.35
N SER A 322 -21.80 15.30 22.87
CA SER A 322 -22.31 14.02 23.38
C SER A 322 -21.88 13.73 24.83
N LEU A 323 -20.86 14.43 25.37
CA LEU A 323 -20.53 14.35 26.80
C LEU A 323 -21.67 14.82 27.70
N SER A 324 -22.51 15.74 27.25
CA SER A 324 -23.67 16.21 28.03
C SER A 324 -24.66 15.08 28.38
N GLY A 325 -24.66 13.98 27.61
CA GLY A 325 -25.45 12.79 27.88
C GLY A 325 -24.77 11.78 28.82
N CYS A 326 -23.52 11.99 29.22
CA CYS A 326 -22.82 11.11 30.14
C CYS A 326 -23.27 11.39 31.57
N THR A 327 -24.15 10.55 32.12
CA THR A 327 -24.66 10.69 33.49
C THR A 327 -23.89 9.85 34.52
N GLY A 328 -22.88 9.10 34.09
CA GLY A 328 -22.05 8.28 34.96
C GLY A 328 -20.78 7.75 34.30
N LEU A 329 -19.96 7.07 35.10
CA LEU A 329 -18.65 6.54 34.70
C LEU A 329 -18.71 5.63 33.47
N ASN A 330 -19.66 4.68 33.43
CA ASN A 330 -19.78 3.74 32.30
C ASN A 330 -20.13 4.45 30.99
N SER A 331 -21.10 5.37 31.01
CA SER A 331 -21.45 6.15 29.81
C SER A 331 -20.28 7.02 29.33
N PHE A 332 -19.45 7.52 30.24
CA PHE A 332 -18.24 8.24 29.88
C PHE A 332 -17.21 7.33 29.22
N ILE A 333 -16.98 6.13 29.78
CA ILE A 333 -16.05 5.15 29.22
C ILE A 333 -16.48 4.76 27.79
N GLU A 334 -17.77 4.51 27.58
CA GLU A 334 -18.34 4.23 26.25
C GLU A 334 -18.11 5.40 25.28
N TYR A 335 -18.34 6.64 25.72
CA TYR A 335 -18.03 7.84 24.92
C TYR A 335 -16.54 7.93 24.58
N TYR A 336 -15.65 7.78 25.57
CA TYR A 336 -14.21 7.91 25.38
C TYR A 336 -13.69 6.86 24.41
N THR A 337 -14.04 5.60 24.63
CA THR A 337 -13.60 4.47 23.79
C THR A 337 -14.22 4.49 22.40
N GLY A 338 -15.47 4.94 22.25
CA GLY A 338 -16.16 5.02 20.95
C GLY A 338 -15.79 6.24 20.11
N SER A 339 -15.37 7.34 20.75
CA SER A 339 -15.16 8.64 20.12
C SER A 339 -13.78 9.25 20.43
N PHE A 340 -13.56 9.72 21.66
CA PHE A 340 -12.43 10.61 21.96
C PHE A 340 -11.04 9.94 21.87
N SER A 341 -10.95 8.63 22.09
CA SER A 341 -9.72 7.86 21.87
C SER A 341 -9.20 7.95 20.42
N LYS A 342 -10.08 8.18 19.43
CA LYS A 342 -9.68 8.42 18.03
C LYS A 342 -9.03 9.79 17.86
N VAL A 343 -9.46 10.77 18.66
CA VAL A 343 -8.84 12.11 18.71
C VAL A 343 -7.47 12.02 19.37
N ASP A 344 -7.33 11.23 20.44
CA ASP A 344 -6.02 10.92 21.06
C ASP A 344 -5.05 10.30 20.06
N ARG A 345 -5.53 9.37 19.21
CA ARG A 345 -4.73 8.79 18.13
C ARG A 345 -4.33 9.86 17.10
N ALA A 346 -5.30 10.65 16.63
CA ALA A 346 -5.07 11.67 15.62
C ALA A 346 -4.02 12.68 16.07
N ILE A 347 -4.11 13.20 17.30
CA ILE A 347 -3.12 14.17 17.81
C ILE A 347 -1.73 13.53 17.94
N ARG A 348 -1.64 12.25 18.34
CA ARG A 348 -0.36 11.51 18.38
C ARG A 348 0.26 11.38 16.99
N SER A 349 -0.52 11.01 15.97
CA SER A 349 -0.06 10.96 14.58
C SER A 349 0.43 12.33 14.10
N LEU A 350 -0.28 13.41 14.45
CA LEU A 350 0.13 14.77 14.08
C LEU A 350 1.41 15.20 14.79
N TYR A 351 1.66 14.76 16.03
CA TYR A 351 2.96 14.99 16.67
C TYR A 351 4.11 14.28 15.92
N VAL A 352 3.89 13.09 15.36
CA VAL A 352 4.94 12.40 14.58
C VAL A 352 5.37 13.26 13.38
N GLU A 353 4.40 13.86 12.69
CA GLU A 353 4.63 14.62 11.46
C GLU A 353 5.09 16.06 11.71
N PHE A 354 4.47 16.76 12.68
CA PHE A 354 4.55 18.22 12.78
C PHE A 354 5.13 18.76 14.07
N LEU A 355 5.56 17.94 15.04
CA LEU A 355 6.06 18.45 16.34
C LEU A 355 7.23 19.43 16.21
N ASN A 356 8.05 19.32 15.15
CA ASN A 356 9.14 20.25 14.87
C ASN A 356 8.72 21.52 14.11
N ASP A 357 7.48 21.60 13.60
CA ASP A 357 6.88 22.80 13.01
C ASP A 357 5.87 23.40 14.00
N GLU A 358 6.39 24.15 14.96
CA GLU A 358 5.60 24.77 16.02
C GLU A 358 4.45 25.64 15.48
N ALA A 359 4.64 26.32 14.34
CA ALA A 359 3.62 27.19 13.76
C ALA A 359 2.38 26.41 13.30
N LEU A 360 2.58 25.17 12.83
CA LEU A 360 1.47 24.26 12.48
C LEU A 360 0.96 23.50 13.70
N MET A 361 1.85 22.99 14.56
CA MET A 361 1.47 22.09 15.63
C MET A 361 0.79 22.81 16.81
N ARG A 362 1.26 24.00 17.21
CA ARG A 362 0.73 24.72 18.38
C ARG A 362 -0.78 24.98 18.27
N PRO A 363 -1.34 25.51 17.16
CA PRO A 363 -2.78 25.73 17.05
C PRO A 363 -3.61 24.43 17.08
N MET A 364 -3.11 23.35 16.47
CA MET A 364 -3.77 22.05 16.50
C MET A 364 -3.77 21.44 17.90
N GLN A 365 -2.64 21.55 18.61
CA GLN A 365 -2.52 21.09 19.99
C GLN A 365 -3.44 21.87 20.92
N GLU A 366 -3.48 23.21 20.84
CA GLU A 366 -4.40 24.02 21.63
C GLU A 366 -5.87 23.66 21.35
N HIS A 367 -6.22 23.37 20.10
CA HIS A 367 -7.56 22.90 19.75
C HIS A 367 -7.90 21.57 20.43
N TYR A 368 -6.99 20.60 20.37
CA TYR A 368 -7.11 19.33 21.09
C TYR A 368 -7.24 19.54 22.60
N GLU A 369 -6.38 20.35 23.20
CA GLU A 369 -6.35 20.60 24.65
C GLU A 369 -7.64 21.25 25.16
N ASN A 370 -8.24 22.16 24.39
CA ASN A 370 -9.54 22.75 24.71
C ASN A 370 -10.66 21.69 24.78
N MET A 371 -10.67 20.74 23.84
CA MET A 371 -11.64 19.62 23.90
C MET A 371 -11.31 18.67 25.04
N ASN A 372 -10.03 18.32 25.21
CA ASN A 372 -9.55 17.43 26.25
C ASN A 372 -9.86 17.99 27.65
N HIS A 373 -9.80 19.31 27.85
CA HIS A 373 -10.21 19.95 29.10
C HIS A 373 -11.66 19.60 29.46
N ILE A 374 -12.59 19.70 28.51
CA ILE A 374 -14.01 19.38 28.74
C ILE A 374 -14.20 17.88 29.05
N VAL A 375 -13.47 17.02 28.35
CA VAL A 375 -13.45 15.57 28.59
C VAL A 375 -12.94 15.27 30.00
N LEU A 376 -11.84 15.90 30.40
CA LEU A 376 -11.20 15.74 31.70
C LEU A 376 -12.09 16.26 32.84
N ASP A 377 -12.69 17.44 32.71
CA ASP A 377 -13.63 17.98 33.70
C ASP A 377 -14.79 17.00 33.95
N THR A 378 -15.34 16.43 32.88
CA THR A 378 -16.42 15.44 32.95
C THR A 378 -15.94 14.15 33.64
N TRP A 379 -14.77 13.63 33.23
CA TRP A 379 -14.16 12.44 33.83
C TRP A 379 -13.92 12.59 35.33
N PHE A 380 -13.31 13.70 35.74
CA PHE A 380 -13.00 13.96 37.14
C PHE A 380 -14.26 14.18 37.98
N GLY A 381 -15.37 14.60 37.38
CA GLY A 381 -16.69 14.62 38.03
C GLY A 381 -17.15 13.23 38.52
N PHE A 382 -16.66 12.15 37.91
CA PHE A 382 -16.99 10.76 38.28
C PHE A 382 -15.95 10.07 39.16
N ASN A 383 -14.95 10.80 39.69
CA ASN A 383 -13.86 10.20 40.48
C ASN A 383 -14.35 9.37 41.68
N SER A 384 -15.48 9.74 42.30
CA SER A 384 -16.01 9.05 43.48
C SER A 384 -16.62 7.68 43.14
N ALA A 385 -17.01 7.48 41.88
CA ALA A 385 -17.52 6.21 41.36
C ALA A 385 -16.41 5.30 40.82
N TYR A 386 -15.18 5.82 40.65
CA TYR A 386 -14.06 5.05 40.13
C TYR A 386 -13.69 3.92 41.07
N LYS A 387 -13.47 2.74 40.47
CA LYS A 387 -12.95 1.56 41.14
C LYS A 387 -12.14 0.77 40.14
N SER A 388 -10.87 0.51 40.46
CA SER A 388 -10.06 -0.37 39.63
C SER A 388 -10.63 -1.79 39.65
N ASP A 389 -10.74 -2.40 38.49
CA ASP A 389 -11.08 -3.81 38.28
C ASP A 389 -9.87 -4.64 37.81
N GLN A 390 -8.67 -4.06 37.89
CA GLN A 390 -7.39 -4.69 37.55
C GLN A 390 -6.89 -5.68 38.61
N GLN A 391 -7.28 -5.48 39.86
CA GLN A 391 -6.81 -6.26 41.01
C GLN A 391 -7.11 -7.77 40.86
N GLY A 392 -6.04 -8.56 40.75
CA GLY A 392 -6.06 -10.01 40.60
C GLY A 392 -6.68 -10.47 39.29
N TYR A 393 -6.62 -9.66 38.23
CA TYR A 393 -7.22 -10.01 36.94
C TYR A 393 -6.59 -11.26 36.32
N LEU A 394 -5.26 -11.35 36.22
CA LEU A 394 -4.59 -12.51 35.61
C LEU A 394 -4.83 -13.80 36.41
N PRO A 395 -4.75 -13.81 37.76
CA PRO A 395 -5.12 -14.98 38.54
C PRO A 395 -6.54 -15.49 38.24
N LYS A 396 -7.52 -14.60 38.12
CA LYS A 396 -8.92 -14.97 37.80
C LYS A 396 -9.04 -15.53 36.39
N LEU A 397 -8.47 -14.84 35.41
CA LEU A 397 -8.52 -15.25 34.00
C LEU A 397 -7.89 -16.63 33.79
N ILE A 398 -6.65 -16.80 34.25
CA ILE A 398 -5.88 -18.04 34.05
C ILE A 398 -6.43 -19.18 34.91
N GLY A 399 -6.90 -18.89 36.13
CA GLY A 399 -7.56 -19.89 36.98
C GLY A 399 -8.81 -20.47 36.33
N ALA A 400 -9.57 -19.65 35.59
CA ALA A 400 -10.78 -20.05 34.87
C ALA A 400 -10.52 -20.69 33.50
N ALA A 401 -9.30 -20.61 32.96
CA ALA A 401 -8.96 -21.09 31.62
C ALA A 401 -9.14 -22.61 31.50
N LYS A 402 -9.89 -23.02 30.46
CA LYS A 402 -10.17 -24.42 30.10
C LYS A 402 -9.50 -24.86 28.80
N SER A 403 -9.06 -23.90 28.00
CA SER A 403 -8.47 -24.09 26.68
C SER A 403 -7.09 -23.45 26.61
N LYS A 404 -6.43 -23.61 25.46
CA LYS A 404 -5.12 -23.04 25.17
C LYS A 404 -5.23 -21.51 25.02
N ILE A 405 -4.68 -20.75 25.98
CA ILE A 405 -4.76 -19.28 25.99
C ILE A 405 -3.38 -18.62 25.98
N ALA A 406 -3.29 -17.47 25.33
CA ALA A 406 -2.13 -16.59 25.43
C ALA A 406 -2.55 -15.22 25.97
N VAL A 407 -1.75 -14.64 26.85
CA VAL A 407 -1.99 -13.31 27.41
C VAL A 407 -0.76 -12.45 27.16
N ILE A 408 -0.92 -11.44 26.30
CA ILE A 408 0.06 -10.37 26.12
C ILE A 408 -0.23 -9.32 27.19
N VAL A 409 0.74 -9.12 28.08
CA VAL A 409 0.74 -8.08 29.10
C VAL A 409 1.67 -6.96 28.64
N GLY A 410 1.06 -5.90 28.14
CA GLY A 410 1.72 -4.67 27.74
C GLY A 410 2.11 -3.80 28.93
N ASP A 411 3.18 -3.05 28.75
CA ASP A 411 3.66 -1.97 29.60
C ASP A 411 3.36 -0.65 28.86
N GLY A 412 2.40 0.13 29.36
CA GLY A 412 2.03 1.42 28.74
C GLY A 412 1.24 1.34 27.41
N VAL A 413 0.45 0.28 27.14
CA VAL A 413 -0.34 0.18 25.89
C VAL A 413 -1.66 0.95 26.01
N ARG A 414 -1.71 2.18 25.52
CA ARG A 414 -2.95 2.98 25.50
C ARG A 414 -4.08 2.31 24.73
N TYR A 415 -5.32 2.60 25.15
CA TYR A 415 -6.53 2.07 24.51
C TYR A 415 -6.57 2.33 23.00
N GLU A 416 -6.21 3.53 22.54
CA GLU A 416 -6.25 3.88 21.11
C GLU A 416 -5.27 3.07 20.24
N ILE A 417 -4.12 2.67 20.82
CA ILE A 417 -3.13 1.80 20.15
C ILE A 417 -3.74 0.42 19.99
N ALA A 418 -4.29 -0.13 21.08
CA ALA A 418 -4.94 -1.43 21.06
C ALA A 418 -6.17 -1.44 20.14
N ASP A 419 -6.96 -0.36 20.09
CA ASP A 419 -8.13 -0.25 19.21
C ASP A 419 -7.76 -0.22 17.72
N PHE A 420 -6.64 0.42 17.37
CA PHE A 420 -6.10 0.34 16.02
C PHE A 420 -5.67 -1.10 15.68
N VAL A 421 -4.87 -1.75 16.54
CA VAL A 421 -4.47 -3.16 16.38
C VAL A 421 -5.69 -4.07 16.23
N ALA A 422 -6.72 -3.86 17.05
CA ALA A 422 -7.98 -4.58 16.99
C ALA A 422 -8.72 -4.37 15.67
N SER A 423 -8.74 -3.15 15.14
CA SER A 423 -9.40 -2.81 13.89
C SER A 423 -8.71 -3.45 12.68
N GLU A 424 -7.39 -3.54 12.69
CA GLU A 424 -6.63 -4.25 11.67
C GLU A 424 -6.87 -5.77 11.72
N LEU A 425 -6.82 -6.36 12.92
CA LEU A 425 -7.03 -7.80 13.10
C LEU A 425 -8.48 -8.25 12.89
N GLN A 426 -9.46 -7.37 13.12
CA GLN A 426 -10.88 -7.69 12.93
C GLN A 426 -11.24 -8.04 11.48
N LYS A 427 -10.39 -7.66 10.50
CA LYS A 427 -10.53 -8.05 9.10
C LYS A 427 -10.42 -9.57 8.89
N HIS A 428 -9.74 -10.26 9.81
CA HIS A 428 -9.42 -11.69 9.69
C HIS A 428 -9.86 -12.52 10.91
N PHE A 429 -10.06 -11.90 12.07
CA PHE A 429 -10.34 -12.57 13.34
C PHE A 429 -11.55 -11.96 14.04
N LYS A 430 -12.14 -12.70 14.99
CA LYS A 430 -13.16 -12.15 15.89
C LYS A 430 -12.45 -11.40 17.02
N VAL A 431 -12.88 -10.17 17.28
CA VAL A 431 -12.32 -9.31 18.32
C VAL A 431 -13.43 -8.88 19.29
N GLU A 432 -13.19 -9.13 20.58
CA GLU A 432 -14.00 -8.63 21.70
C GLU A 432 -13.24 -7.48 22.35
N ARG A 433 -13.79 -6.26 22.24
CA ARG A 433 -13.21 -5.04 22.82
C ARG A 433 -13.88 -4.77 24.15
N GLU A 434 -13.20 -5.15 25.23
CA GLU A 434 -13.58 -4.74 26.58
C GLU A 434 -12.52 -3.80 27.16
N VAL A 435 -12.89 -3.09 28.22
CA VAL A 435 -11.99 -2.23 28.98
C VAL A 435 -11.74 -2.77 30.37
N MET A 436 -10.69 -2.25 30.97
CA MET A 436 -10.37 -2.35 32.39
C MET A 436 -9.95 -0.95 32.87
N LEU A 437 -10.05 -0.70 34.18
CA LEU A 437 -9.61 0.53 34.82
C LEU A 437 -8.34 0.24 35.63
N ALA A 438 -7.23 0.86 35.24
CA ALA A 438 -5.96 0.79 35.96
C ALA A 438 -6.13 1.28 37.40
N ASP A 439 -5.33 0.76 38.33
CA ASP A 439 -5.26 1.21 39.72
C ASP A 439 -4.39 2.48 39.88
N MET A 440 -4.48 3.11 41.06
CA MET A 440 -3.73 4.33 41.37
C MET A 440 -2.55 4.06 42.32
N PRO A 441 -1.34 4.62 42.03
CA PRO A 441 -1.01 5.40 40.82
C PRO A 441 -0.94 4.52 39.57
N SER A 442 -1.21 5.09 38.40
CA SER A 442 -1.17 4.39 37.10
C SER A 442 0.26 4.19 36.57
N GLU A 443 1.14 3.62 37.41
CA GLU A 443 2.55 3.32 37.10
C GLU A 443 2.80 1.80 36.99
N THR A 444 3.88 1.41 36.32
CA THR A 444 4.22 0.01 36.03
C THR A 444 4.28 -0.89 37.26
N GLU A 445 5.02 -0.48 38.30
CA GLU A 445 5.24 -1.32 39.49
C GLU A 445 3.92 -1.68 40.17
N HIS A 446 3.07 -0.67 40.37
CA HIS A 446 1.79 -0.80 41.06
C HIS A 446 0.80 -1.64 40.25
N ASN A 447 0.60 -1.30 38.97
CA ASN A 447 -0.48 -1.87 38.16
C ASN A 447 -0.15 -3.25 37.62
N MET A 448 1.12 -3.53 37.31
CA MET A 448 1.52 -4.90 37.03
C MET A 448 1.39 -5.78 38.27
N SER A 449 1.63 -5.26 39.48
CA SER A 449 1.36 -6.03 40.70
C SER A 449 -0.14 -6.27 40.90
N ALA A 450 -0.97 -5.27 40.60
CA ALA A 450 -2.43 -5.42 40.56
C ALA A 450 -2.87 -6.54 39.59
N LEU A 451 -2.33 -6.55 38.37
CA LEU A 451 -2.64 -7.57 37.35
C LEU A 451 -2.21 -8.98 37.75
N TYR A 452 -0.94 -9.17 38.12
CA TYR A 452 -0.33 -10.49 38.35
C TYR A 452 -0.71 -11.09 39.70
N VAL A 453 -0.96 -10.25 40.72
CA VAL A 453 -1.07 -10.70 42.12
C VAL A 453 -2.42 -10.32 42.71
N GLY A 454 -2.75 -9.03 42.72
CA GLY A 454 -3.93 -8.50 43.39
C GLY A 454 -3.73 -8.24 44.90
N ASP A 455 -4.85 -8.08 45.61
CA ASP A 455 -4.92 -7.78 47.06
C ASP A 455 -4.14 -6.52 47.49
N ASN A 456 -3.99 -5.53 46.58
CA ASN A 456 -3.17 -4.33 46.79
C ASN A 456 -1.71 -4.60 47.19
N LYS A 457 -1.18 -5.81 46.89
CA LYS A 457 0.24 -6.10 47.09
C LYS A 457 1.05 -5.46 45.99
N VAL A 458 2.13 -4.77 46.35
CA VAL A 458 3.08 -4.19 45.40
C VAL A 458 4.37 -5.00 45.46
N ILE A 459 4.74 -5.61 44.33
CA ILE A 459 5.92 -6.47 44.19
C ILE A 459 6.82 -5.89 43.09
N PRO A 460 7.93 -5.23 43.47
CA PRO A 460 8.84 -4.60 42.49
C PRO A 460 9.40 -5.59 41.48
N ILE A 461 9.79 -6.78 41.95
CA ILE A 461 10.52 -7.76 41.15
C ILE A 461 9.55 -8.50 40.23
N HIS A 462 9.77 -8.37 38.91
CA HIS A 462 8.92 -9.01 37.89
C HIS A 462 8.84 -10.54 38.03
N LYS A 463 9.97 -11.20 38.28
CA LYS A 463 10.01 -12.67 38.45
C LYS A 463 9.21 -13.16 39.65
N GLU A 464 9.12 -12.34 40.71
CA GLU A 464 8.31 -12.69 41.89
C GLU A 464 6.82 -12.58 41.58
N ARG A 465 6.40 -11.62 40.75
CA ARG A 465 5.02 -11.51 40.25
C ARG A 465 4.60 -12.75 39.45
N GLU A 466 5.45 -13.24 38.55
CA GLU A 466 5.22 -14.50 37.80
C GLU A 466 5.12 -15.72 38.75
N LEU A 467 5.99 -15.80 39.76
CA LEU A 467 5.95 -16.88 40.75
C LEU A 467 4.63 -16.88 41.53
N GLN A 468 4.16 -15.70 41.97
CA GLN A 468 2.88 -15.58 42.66
C GLN A 468 1.70 -15.91 41.74
N LEU A 469 1.72 -15.48 40.47
CA LEU A 469 0.66 -15.82 39.51
C LEU A 469 0.53 -17.34 39.31
N THR A 470 1.67 -18.01 39.14
CA THR A 470 1.72 -19.49 39.03
C THR A 470 1.17 -20.15 40.29
N LYS A 471 1.60 -19.68 41.47
CA LYS A 471 1.14 -20.19 42.77
C LYS A 471 -0.36 -19.99 42.99
N ASN A 472 -0.89 -18.81 42.64
CA ASN A 472 -2.29 -18.44 42.90
C ASN A 472 -3.26 -19.13 41.94
N THR A 473 -2.82 -19.46 40.73
CA THR A 473 -3.65 -20.14 39.72
C THR A 473 -3.57 -21.66 39.81
N GLY A 474 -2.44 -22.20 40.29
CA GLY A 474 -2.17 -23.64 40.27
C GLY A 474 -2.03 -24.23 38.86
N LYS A 475 -1.86 -23.39 37.84
CA LYS A 475 -1.73 -23.80 36.43
C LYS A 475 -0.24 -23.84 36.03
N ASN A 476 0.08 -24.68 35.04
CA ASN A 476 1.39 -24.64 34.40
C ASN A 476 1.43 -23.49 33.39
N ILE A 477 2.14 -22.40 33.73
CA ILE A 477 2.21 -21.18 32.93
C ILE A 477 3.61 -21.03 32.36
N SER A 478 3.69 -20.83 31.04
CA SER A 478 4.93 -20.46 30.36
C SER A 478 5.05 -18.94 30.29
N TYR A 479 6.22 -18.40 30.59
CA TYR A 479 6.50 -16.97 30.57
C TYR A 479 7.61 -16.66 29.58
N MET A 480 7.40 -15.67 28.71
CA MET A 480 8.45 -15.18 27.82
C MET A 480 8.24 -13.71 27.40
N PRO A 481 9.29 -12.99 26.97
CA PRO A 481 9.13 -11.71 26.26
C PRO A 481 8.43 -11.91 24.91
N LEU A 482 7.59 -10.97 24.51
CA LEU A 482 6.80 -11.04 23.27
C LEU A 482 7.69 -11.14 22.03
N GLU A 483 8.84 -10.49 22.05
CA GLU A 483 9.80 -10.44 20.93
C GLU A 483 10.39 -11.82 20.66
N LYS A 484 10.52 -12.65 21.71
CA LYS A 484 11.01 -14.03 21.63
C LYS A 484 9.98 -15.01 21.08
N LEU A 485 8.71 -14.62 20.96
CA LEU A 485 7.68 -15.50 20.41
C LEU A 485 8.00 -15.83 18.95
N ASN A 486 8.05 -17.11 18.65
CA ASN A 486 8.19 -17.68 17.32
C ASN A 486 7.21 -18.86 17.15
N TYR A 487 7.07 -19.33 15.90
CA TYR A 487 6.33 -20.56 15.63
C TYR A 487 6.91 -21.73 16.43
N GLY A 488 6.08 -22.70 16.79
CA GLY A 488 6.48 -23.89 17.53
C GLY A 488 6.78 -23.69 19.02
N THR A 489 6.51 -22.51 19.60
CA THR A 489 6.33 -22.36 21.05
C THR A 489 5.19 -23.28 21.53
N GLU A 490 5.51 -24.24 22.41
CA GLU A 490 4.56 -25.17 23.02
C GLU A 490 4.17 -24.71 24.43
N ALA A 491 2.93 -24.26 24.62
CA ALA A 491 2.37 -23.91 25.92
C ALA A 491 0.84 -23.94 25.87
N ASP A 492 0.19 -24.51 26.89
CA ASP A 492 -1.27 -24.41 27.04
C ASP A 492 -1.68 -23.04 27.56
N ILE A 493 -0.88 -22.47 28.48
CA ILE A 493 -1.08 -21.12 29.01
C ILE A 493 0.23 -20.36 28.85
N LEU A 494 0.20 -19.33 28.03
CA LEU A 494 1.35 -18.51 27.70
C LEU A 494 1.14 -17.07 28.17
N VAL A 495 2.04 -16.53 28.98
CA VAL A 495 2.05 -15.12 29.38
C VAL A 495 3.25 -14.44 28.73
N LEU A 496 2.98 -13.41 27.94
CA LEU A 496 3.94 -12.68 27.13
C LEU A 496 4.10 -11.27 27.67
N THR A 497 5.32 -10.86 27.99
CA THR A 497 5.59 -9.47 28.39
C THR A 497 5.96 -8.61 27.19
N TYR A 498 5.36 -7.43 27.09
CA TYR A 498 5.67 -6.46 26.04
C TYR A 498 5.96 -5.10 26.65
N LYS A 499 7.22 -4.66 26.58
CA LYS A 499 7.72 -3.49 27.34
C LYS A 499 8.15 -2.31 26.47
N ASP A 500 8.10 -2.48 25.15
CA ASP A 500 8.81 -1.59 24.24
C ASP A 500 8.21 -0.18 24.22
N ILE A 501 6.88 -0.06 24.35
CA ILE A 501 6.19 1.24 24.34
C ILE A 501 6.65 2.11 25.51
N ASP A 502 6.44 1.65 26.75
CA ASP A 502 6.82 2.40 27.94
C ASP A 502 8.35 2.62 28.00
N SER A 503 9.14 1.57 27.72
CA SER A 503 10.60 1.70 27.76
C SER A 503 11.14 2.70 26.73
N ALA A 504 10.57 2.75 25.53
CA ALA A 504 10.93 3.75 24.53
C ALA A 504 10.42 5.14 24.94
N GLY A 505 9.20 5.24 25.48
CA GLY A 505 8.61 6.46 26.02
C GLY A 505 9.49 7.12 27.08
N GLU A 506 9.89 6.38 28.11
CA GLU A 506 10.74 6.89 29.18
C GLU A 506 12.14 7.31 28.69
N LYS A 507 12.76 6.50 27.82
CA LYS A 507 14.15 6.73 27.36
C LYS A 507 14.27 7.80 26.28
N LEU A 508 13.32 7.83 25.34
CA LEU A 508 13.39 8.67 24.14
C LEU A 508 12.39 9.84 24.18
N GLN A 509 11.44 9.85 25.12
CA GLN A 509 10.41 10.89 25.24
C GLN A 509 9.68 11.08 23.91
N HIS A 510 9.56 12.31 23.39
CA HIS A 510 8.97 12.54 22.06
C HIS A 510 9.71 11.83 20.92
N GLY A 511 10.99 11.50 21.09
CA GLY A 511 11.75 10.70 20.12
C GLY A 511 11.15 9.29 19.90
N SER A 512 10.39 8.78 20.87
CA SER A 512 9.69 7.49 20.75
C SER A 512 8.52 7.52 19.77
N LEU A 513 7.94 8.70 19.47
CA LEU A 513 6.74 8.84 18.65
C LEU A 513 6.88 8.16 17.27
N LYS A 514 8.08 8.20 16.69
CA LYS A 514 8.39 7.59 15.39
C LYS A 514 8.36 6.05 15.40
N LEU A 515 8.41 5.42 16.57
CA LEU A 515 8.44 3.97 16.74
C LEU A 515 7.05 3.37 16.97
N PHE A 516 6.02 4.18 17.26
CA PHE A 516 4.70 3.68 17.63
C PHE A 516 4.03 2.84 16.53
N SER A 517 4.22 3.20 15.26
CA SER A 517 3.71 2.39 14.15
C SER A 517 4.37 1.00 14.09
N GLU A 518 5.66 0.91 14.44
CA GLU A 518 6.39 -0.36 14.49
C GLU A 518 5.86 -1.21 15.66
N PHE A 519 5.57 -0.59 16.81
CA PHE A 519 4.96 -1.25 17.96
C PHE A 519 3.56 -1.81 17.64
N GLU A 520 2.74 -1.04 16.94
CA GLU A 520 1.43 -1.48 16.44
C GLU A 520 1.57 -2.68 15.51
N GLU A 521 2.52 -2.64 14.57
CA GLU A 521 2.80 -3.75 13.66
C GLU A 521 3.29 -5.01 14.39
N VAL A 522 4.16 -4.87 15.40
CA VAL A 522 4.60 -5.98 16.25
C VAL A 522 3.40 -6.65 16.93
N LEU A 523 2.50 -5.88 17.54
CA LEU A 523 1.30 -6.43 18.17
C LEU A 523 0.40 -7.16 17.17
N ILE A 524 0.13 -6.57 16.00
CA ILE A 524 -0.66 -7.19 14.92
C ILE A 524 -0.05 -8.53 14.51
N ASN A 525 1.26 -8.55 14.23
CA ASN A 525 1.98 -9.73 13.79
C ASN A 525 2.01 -10.83 14.86
N LYS A 526 2.27 -10.47 16.13
CA LYS A 526 2.39 -11.43 17.23
C LYS A 526 1.04 -12.01 17.66
N ILE A 527 -0.04 -11.22 17.66
CA ILE A 527 -1.39 -11.74 17.93
C ILE A 527 -1.81 -12.70 16.80
N THR A 528 -1.56 -12.33 15.53
CA THR A 528 -1.80 -13.21 14.38
C THR A 528 -1.03 -14.52 14.51
N LEU A 529 0.25 -14.46 14.88
CA LEU A 529 1.10 -15.63 15.11
C LEU A 529 0.51 -16.55 16.19
N LEU A 530 0.09 -16.02 17.35
CA LEU A 530 -0.51 -16.82 18.42
C LEU A 530 -1.79 -17.54 17.95
N LEU A 531 -2.68 -16.83 17.27
CA LEU A 531 -3.90 -17.44 16.72
C LEU A 531 -3.56 -18.55 15.71
N ASN A 532 -2.54 -18.32 14.88
CA ASN A 532 -2.05 -19.31 13.92
C ASN A 532 -1.40 -20.52 14.59
N MET A 533 -0.79 -20.37 15.77
CA MET A 533 -0.24 -21.45 16.60
C MET A 533 -1.30 -22.25 17.38
N GLY A 534 -2.57 -21.96 17.16
CA GLY A 534 -3.70 -22.69 17.74
C GLY A 534 -4.07 -22.24 19.16
N PHE A 535 -3.61 -21.07 19.62
CA PHE A 535 -4.20 -20.46 20.81
C PHE A 535 -5.66 -20.10 20.52
N GLU A 536 -6.59 -20.64 21.32
CA GLU A 536 -8.03 -20.45 21.12
C GLU A 536 -8.46 -19.03 21.48
N GLU A 537 -7.81 -18.47 22.52
CA GLU A 537 -8.05 -17.11 23.01
C GLU A 537 -6.70 -16.42 23.21
N VAL A 538 -6.54 -15.26 22.57
CA VAL A 538 -5.41 -14.37 22.79
C VAL A 538 -5.92 -13.11 23.45
N TYR A 539 -5.37 -12.76 24.61
CA TYR A 539 -5.73 -11.58 25.37
C TYR A 539 -4.64 -10.51 25.23
N LEU A 540 -5.03 -9.27 24.97
CA LEU A 540 -4.17 -8.09 25.09
C LEU A 540 -4.66 -7.26 26.28
N VAL A 541 -3.83 -7.19 27.31
CA VAL A 541 -4.06 -6.36 28.49
C VAL A 541 -2.83 -5.51 28.76
N THR A 542 -2.98 -4.45 29.53
CA THR A 542 -1.87 -3.59 29.95
C THR A 542 -2.02 -3.18 31.39
N ASP A 543 -0.95 -2.69 31.98
CA ASP A 543 -0.90 -2.11 33.31
C ASP A 543 -1.47 -0.68 33.39
N HIS A 544 -1.04 0.21 32.51
CA HIS A 544 -1.50 1.59 32.43
C HIS A 544 -1.42 2.11 30.99
N GLY A 545 -1.97 3.31 30.77
CA GLY A 545 -1.68 4.13 29.60
C GLY A 545 -0.69 5.26 29.94
N PHE A 546 -0.62 6.27 29.08
CA PHE A 546 0.29 7.41 29.25
C PHE A 546 -0.31 8.68 28.65
N VAL A 547 0.25 9.83 29.00
CA VAL A 547 -0.04 11.11 28.35
C VAL A 547 1.18 11.59 27.56
N LEU A 548 0.91 12.29 26.46
CA LEU A 548 1.91 12.99 25.68
C LEU A 548 1.71 14.48 25.92
N THR A 549 2.79 15.19 26.27
CA THR A 549 2.69 16.63 26.55
C THR A 549 2.67 17.48 25.28
N GLY A 550 3.08 16.93 24.13
CA GLY A 550 3.34 17.71 22.92
C GLY A 550 4.34 18.83 23.20
N LEU A 551 4.10 19.99 22.59
CA LEU A 551 4.85 21.20 22.92
C LEU A 551 4.50 21.66 24.34
N LEU A 552 5.50 21.76 25.23
CA LEU A 552 5.30 22.05 26.65
C LEU A 552 6.13 23.25 27.08
N ASP A 553 5.46 24.28 27.61
CA ASP A 553 6.12 25.45 28.16
C ASP A 553 6.26 25.34 29.70
N GLU A 554 7.17 26.08 30.32
CA GLU A 554 7.33 26.04 31.79
C GLU A 554 6.06 26.48 32.55
N ALA A 555 5.24 27.33 31.93
CA ALA A 555 3.97 27.80 32.50
C ALA A 555 2.88 26.72 32.50
N ASP A 556 3.00 25.70 31.65
CA ASP A 556 2.05 24.57 31.61
C ASP A 556 2.23 23.61 32.80
N LYS A 557 3.39 23.65 33.47
CA LYS A 557 3.74 22.72 34.55
C LYS A 557 3.11 23.13 35.87
N ILE A 558 2.61 22.13 36.60
CA ILE A 558 1.87 22.33 37.85
C ILE A 558 2.82 22.40 39.04
N ASP A 559 2.63 23.41 39.90
CA ASP A 559 3.31 23.45 41.19
C ASP A 559 2.70 22.43 42.17
N SER A 560 3.55 21.63 42.82
CA SER A 560 3.08 20.55 43.70
C SER A 560 2.22 21.03 44.88
N ASN A 561 2.46 22.24 45.40
CA ASN A 561 1.69 22.90 46.46
C ASN A 561 1.22 21.99 47.62
N VAL A 562 2.08 21.06 48.04
CA VAL A 562 1.86 20.18 49.20
C VAL A 562 2.94 20.39 50.27
N THR A 563 2.55 20.13 51.53
CA THR A 563 3.34 20.36 52.75
C THR A 563 3.84 19.05 53.36
N GLY A 564 4.86 19.14 54.22
CA GLY A 564 5.45 17.97 54.89
C GLY A 564 6.31 17.09 53.98
N LYS A 565 6.54 15.84 54.40
CA LYS A 565 7.34 14.89 53.64
C LYS A 565 6.55 14.40 52.42
N LYS A 566 7.16 14.58 51.24
CA LYS A 566 6.54 14.32 49.95
C LYS A 566 7.50 13.68 48.96
N ASP A 567 6.94 12.99 47.98
CA ASP A 567 7.63 12.49 46.80
C ASP A 567 6.83 12.93 45.56
N VAL A 568 7.48 13.65 44.65
CA VAL A 568 6.82 14.35 43.52
C VAL A 568 7.28 13.71 42.23
N HIS A 569 6.35 13.03 41.57
CA HIS A 569 6.51 12.47 40.23
C HIS A 569 5.84 13.39 39.20
N GLU A 570 6.02 13.10 37.91
CA GLU A 570 5.45 13.93 36.85
C GLU A 570 3.92 13.97 36.88
N ARG A 571 3.25 12.88 37.26
CA ARG A 571 1.78 12.78 37.18
C ARG A 571 1.09 12.59 38.53
N PHE A 572 1.85 12.33 39.60
CA PHE A 572 1.31 12.16 40.94
C PHE A 572 2.27 12.62 42.04
N ILE A 573 1.74 12.79 43.24
CA ILE A 573 2.50 13.16 44.43
C ILE A 573 2.12 12.18 45.56
N ARG A 574 3.10 11.67 46.29
CA ARG A 574 2.89 10.90 47.53
C ARG A 574 3.18 11.78 48.74
N THR A 575 2.36 11.67 49.79
CA THR A 575 2.60 12.34 51.08
C THR A 575 2.35 11.40 52.27
N VAL A 576 3.03 11.70 53.38
CA VAL A 576 2.81 11.00 54.66
C VAL A 576 1.51 11.50 55.31
N ASP A 577 1.31 12.82 55.31
CA ASP A 577 0.17 13.50 55.92
C ASP A 577 -0.86 13.88 54.87
N ARG A 578 -2.14 13.88 55.27
CA ARG A 578 -3.24 14.30 54.39
C ARG A 578 -3.11 15.79 54.07
N GLN A 579 -3.36 16.14 52.82
CA GLN A 579 -3.29 17.50 52.31
C GLN A 579 -4.70 18.03 52.11
N ASN A 580 -4.91 19.31 52.41
CA ASN A 580 -6.15 20.02 52.15
C ASN A 580 -5.97 20.84 50.88
N ASN A 581 -6.16 20.20 49.73
CA ASN A 581 -6.03 20.83 48.41
C ASN A 581 -7.13 20.31 47.49
N ASP A 582 -8.12 21.16 47.18
CA ASP A 582 -9.27 20.80 46.36
C ASP A 582 -8.94 20.72 44.85
N ASP A 583 -7.79 21.24 44.44
CA ASP A 583 -7.32 21.17 43.05
C ASP A 583 -6.72 19.80 42.70
N LEU A 584 -6.43 18.98 43.73
CA LEU A 584 -5.87 17.65 43.59
C LEU A 584 -6.90 16.57 43.91
N LEU A 585 -6.84 15.46 43.18
CA LEU A 585 -7.58 14.24 43.50
C LEU A 585 -6.79 13.45 44.53
N SER A 586 -7.42 13.12 45.65
CA SER A 586 -6.76 12.40 46.76
C SER A 586 -7.20 10.93 46.81
N PHE A 587 -6.22 10.04 46.95
CA PHE A 587 -6.40 8.61 47.10
C PHE A 587 -5.66 8.13 48.36
N GLU A 588 -6.31 7.32 49.19
CA GLU A 588 -5.65 6.67 50.32
C GLU A 588 -5.00 5.36 49.83
N LYS A 589 -3.72 5.45 49.49
CA LYS A 589 -2.92 4.37 48.91
C LYS A 589 -1.56 4.34 49.59
N ALA A 590 -1.40 3.37 50.49
CA ALA A 590 -0.15 3.21 51.24
C ALA A 590 0.97 2.65 50.36
N TYR A 591 2.14 3.27 50.43
CA TYR A 591 3.36 2.80 49.75
C TYR A 591 4.59 3.22 50.56
N GLY A 592 5.29 2.24 51.14
CA GLY A 592 6.37 2.50 52.09
C GLY A 592 5.89 3.33 53.29
N GLU A 593 6.47 4.51 53.47
CA GLU A 593 6.08 5.45 54.52
C GLU A 593 4.94 6.41 54.13
N TYR A 594 4.61 6.48 52.84
CA TYR A 594 3.57 7.36 52.31
C TYR A 594 2.18 6.71 52.46
N LYS A 595 1.17 7.52 52.78
CA LYS A 595 -0.20 7.06 53.02
C LYS A 595 -1.20 7.60 52.00
N TYR A 596 -0.91 8.77 51.44
CA TYR A 596 -1.80 9.48 50.54
C TYR A 596 -1.12 9.71 49.21
N LEU A 597 -1.90 9.59 48.15
CA LEU A 597 -1.51 9.85 46.78
C LEU A 597 -2.41 10.93 46.19
N TYR A 598 -1.81 11.84 45.43
CA TYR A 598 -2.52 12.95 44.78
C TYR A 598 -2.23 12.96 43.29
N ALA A 599 -3.26 13.17 42.49
CA ALA A 599 -3.13 13.40 41.05
C ALA A 599 -3.74 14.76 40.69
N ALA A 600 -3.20 15.42 39.66
CA ALA A 600 -3.78 16.66 39.16
C ALA A 600 -5.10 16.39 38.42
N LYS A 601 -6.04 17.33 38.51
CA LYS A 601 -7.27 17.34 37.68
C LYS A 601 -6.98 17.84 36.25
N ASN A 602 -5.89 17.41 35.64
CA ASN A 602 -5.58 17.63 34.22
C ASN A 602 -4.48 16.67 33.72
N HIS A 603 -4.08 16.80 32.46
CA HIS A 603 -3.05 15.98 31.82
C HIS A 603 -1.63 16.60 31.86
N ARG A 604 -1.44 17.77 32.49
CA ARG A 604 -0.15 18.46 32.58
C ARG A 604 0.73 17.91 33.69
N PRO A 605 2.05 17.87 33.51
CA PRO A 605 2.94 17.32 34.53
C PRO A 605 3.16 18.30 35.69
N PHE A 606 3.45 17.76 36.87
CA PHE A 606 4.02 18.53 37.98
C PHE A 606 5.46 18.94 37.66
N LYS A 607 5.90 20.06 38.24
CA LYS A 607 7.32 20.42 38.26
C LYS A 607 8.09 19.39 39.09
N SER A 608 8.75 18.47 38.40
CA SER A 608 9.53 17.37 38.96
C SER A 608 10.95 17.35 38.35
N LYS A 609 11.77 16.41 38.80
CA LYS A 609 13.08 16.11 38.20
C LYS A 609 12.88 15.11 37.08
N GLY A 610 13.12 15.50 35.82
CA GLY A 610 12.90 14.63 34.68
C GLY A 610 12.89 15.37 33.35
N VAL A 611 12.84 14.61 32.27
CA VAL A 611 12.55 15.10 30.92
C VAL A 611 11.08 14.87 30.63
N TYR A 612 10.41 15.88 30.11
CA TYR A 612 8.97 15.82 29.84
C TYR A 612 8.72 15.43 28.40
N GLY A 613 7.66 14.66 28.16
CA GLY A 613 7.22 14.33 26.81
C GLY A 613 6.30 13.12 26.77
N PHE A 614 6.65 12.12 27.57
CA PHE A 614 5.92 10.90 27.84
C PHE A 614 5.85 10.71 29.35
N SER A 615 4.64 10.64 29.91
CA SER A 615 4.44 10.55 31.36
C SER A 615 3.26 9.63 31.70
N HIS A 616 3.34 8.95 32.84
CA HIS A 616 2.27 8.10 33.41
C HIS A 616 2.22 8.25 34.94
N GLY A 617 1.25 7.57 35.58
CA GLY A 617 1.02 7.62 37.04
C GLY A 617 -0.17 8.49 37.47
N GLY A 618 -0.77 9.25 36.55
CA GLY A 618 -1.90 10.15 36.80
C GLY A 618 -3.27 9.46 36.72
N PHE A 619 -4.32 10.27 36.73
CA PHE A 619 -5.71 9.79 36.75
C PHE A 619 -6.49 10.17 35.47
N THR A 620 -5.82 10.44 34.35
CA THR A 620 -6.53 10.79 33.11
C THR A 620 -7.15 9.54 32.47
N PRO A 621 -8.23 9.66 31.65
CA PRO A 621 -8.77 8.51 30.95
C PRO A 621 -7.75 7.86 30.01
N GLN A 622 -6.81 8.64 29.46
CA GLN A 622 -5.67 8.17 28.68
C GLN A 622 -4.75 7.19 29.43
N GLU A 623 -4.64 7.35 30.75
CA GLU A 623 -3.82 6.53 31.65
C GLU A 623 -4.63 5.39 32.27
N ILE A 624 -5.91 5.62 32.59
CA ILE A 624 -6.74 4.74 33.41
C ILE A 624 -7.61 3.78 32.58
N ILE A 625 -8.19 4.23 31.46
CA ILE A 625 -9.04 3.38 30.62
C ILE A 625 -8.12 2.56 29.71
N ILE A 626 -7.92 1.30 30.08
CA ILE A 626 -6.94 0.40 29.47
C ILE A 626 -7.63 -0.75 28.72
N PRO A 627 -7.00 -1.27 27.64
CA PRO A 627 -7.56 -2.37 26.87
C PRO A 627 -7.61 -3.68 27.67
N LYS A 628 -8.72 -4.40 27.51
CA LYS A 628 -8.87 -5.80 27.90
C LYS A 628 -9.44 -6.55 26.71
N PHE A 629 -8.64 -6.68 25.67
CA PHE A 629 -9.11 -7.19 24.38
C PHE A 629 -8.90 -8.68 24.28
N ARG A 630 -9.81 -9.35 23.58
CA ARG A 630 -9.73 -10.78 23.31
C ARG A 630 -9.90 -11.04 21.82
N PHE A 631 -8.99 -11.83 21.28
CA PHE A 631 -8.93 -12.22 19.89
C PHE A 631 -9.16 -13.73 19.78
N THR A 632 -9.97 -14.14 18.82
CA THR A 632 -10.29 -15.55 18.56
C THR A 632 -10.42 -15.78 17.05
N LYS A 633 -10.10 -17.00 16.59
CA LYS A 633 -10.42 -17.40 15.21
C LYS A 633 -11.93 -17.59 15.06
N ALA A 634 -12.48 -17.17 13.92
CA ALA A 634 -13.85 -17.55 13.56
C ALA A 634 -13.92 -19.07 13.39
N LYS A 635 -14.92 -19.72 13.98
CA LYS A 635 -15.13 -21.16 13.80
C LYS A 635 -15.45 -21.43 12.33
N THR A 636 -14.55 -22.12 11.64
CA THR A 636 -14.83 -22.64 10.29
C THR A 636 -15.60 -23.95 10.44
N GLY A 637 -16.76 -24.05 9.78
CA GLY A 637 -17.68 -25.18 9.91
C GLY A 637 -17.24 -26.48 9.22
N THR A 638 -16.07 -26.49 8.58
CA THR A 638 -15.52 -27.62 7.83
C THR A 638 -14.24 -28.13 8.49
N SER A 639 -14.21 -29.41 8.87
CA SER A 639 -12.99 -30.03 9.39
C SER A 639 -11.96 -30.17 8.26
N LYS A 640 -10.76 -29.61 8.45
CA LYS A 640 -9.65 -29.75 7.49
C LYS A 640 -8.90 -31.07 7.71
N LEU A 641 -8.23 -31.57 6.66
CA LEU A 641 -7.34 -32.74 6.76
C LEU A 641 -6.24 -32.48 7.80
N GLU A 642 -6.08 -33.42 8.73
CA GLU A 642 -4.95 -33.40 9.67
C GLU A 642 -3.70 -33.90 8.96
N VAL A 643 -2.64 -33.11 9.02
CA VAL A 643 -1.31 -33.41 8.49
C VAL A 643 -0.30 -33.14 9.59
N PHE A 644 0.61 -34.08 9.84
CA PHE A 644 1.60 -33.99 10.91
C PHE A 644 2.97 -34.53 10.45
N ILE A 645 4.00 -34.26 11.24
CA ILE A 645 5.36 -34.76 11.04
C ILE A 645 5.46 -36.15 11.68
N ALA A 646 5.62 -37.18 10.86
CA ALA A 646 5.57 -38.57 11.32
C ALA A 646 6.87 -39.06 11.95
N ASN A 647 8.03 -38.55 11.51
CA ASN A 647 9.34 -39.05 11.92
C ASN A 647 10.04 -38.18 12.97
N LYS A 648 9.29 -37.65 13.94
CA LYS A 648 9.83 -36.77 14.98
C LYS A 648 11.03 -37.34 15.74
N SER A 649 10.99 -38.63 16.07
CA SER A 649 12.09 -39.32 16.77
C SER A 649 13.38 -39.42 15.94
N GLU A 650 13.28 -39.47 14.60
CA GLU A 650 14.44 -39.49 13.70
C GLU A 650 15.07 -38.09 13.56
N LEU A 651 14.30 -37.03 13.85
CA LEU A 651 14.69 -35.64 13.67
C LEU A 651 15.26 -35.00 14.94
N SER A 652 15.19 -35.67 16.10
CA SER A 652 15.70 -35.11 17.36
C SER A 652 17.23 -34.94 17.37
N ASP A 653 17.95 -35.78 16.62
CA ASP A 653 19.41 -35.77 16.53
C ASP A 653 19.86 -36.26 15.13
N VAL A 654 20.30 -35.35 14.26
CA VAL A 654 20.64 -35.62 12.86
C VAL A 654 22.14 -35.42 12.60
N PRO A 655 22.88 -36.44 12.13
CA PRO A 655 24.33 -36.36 11.96
C PRO A 655 24.79 -35.67 10.66
N SER A 656 23.88 -35.42 9.71
CA SER A 656 24.17 -34.87 8.39
C SER A 656 23.62 -33.44 8.20
N GLU A 657 24.20 -32.70 7.25
CA GLU A 657 23.69 -31.36 6.85
C GLU A 657 22.30 -31.42 6.22
N HIS A 658 21.97 -32.54 5.55
CA HIS A 658 20.67 -32.79 4.94
C HIS A 658 19.88 -33.79 5.79
N PHE A 659 18.57 -33.62 5.85
CA PHE A 659 17.65 -34.50 6.59
C PHE A 659 16.30 -34.57 5.87
N VAL A 660 15.51 -35.59 6.18
CA VAL A 660 14.21 -35.81 5.56
C VAL A 660 13.09 -35.63 6.58
N VAL A 661 12.16 -34.72 6.30
CA VAL A 661 10.89 -34.61 7.04
C VAL A 661 9.85 -35.48 6.35
N LYS A 662 9.25 -36.41 7.08
CA LYS A 662 8.15 -37.26 6.61
C LYS A 662 6.83 -36.64 7.05
N LEU A 663 6.04 -36.13 6.11
CA LEU A 663 4.69 -35.66 6.35
C LEU A 663 3.70 -36.79 6.17
N GLN A 664 2.70 -36.85 7.04
CA GLN A 664 1.64 -37.85 6.96
C GLN A 664 0.28 -37.21 7.16
N ALA A 665 -0.65 -37.52 6.25
CA ALA A 665 -2.05 -37.17 6.37
C ALA A 665 -2.87 -38.30 7.01
N THR A 666 -3.89 -37.97 7.78
CA THR A 666 -4.78 -38.96 8.40
C THR A 666 -5.57 -39.76 7.34
N LYS A 667 -5.87 -41.03 7.66
CA LYS A 667 -6.59 -41.96 6.76
C LYS A 667 -8.11 -41.87 6.87
N SER A 668 -8.64 -41.27 7.93
CA SER A 668 -10.07 -41.12 8.18
C SER A 668 -10.55 -39.73 7.79
N ILE A 669 -11.64 -39.67 7.04
CA ILE A 669 -12.29 -38.43 6.64
C ILE A 669 -13.46 -38.19 7.61
N SER A 670 -13.45 -37.08 8.35
CA SER A 670 -14.63 -36.62 9.11
C SER A 670 -15.63 -35.84 8.25
N ASP A 671 -15.18 -35.25 7.14
CA ASP A 671 -15.97 -34.39 6.24
C ASP A 671 -15.48 -34.51 4.78
N LEU A 672 -16.41 -34.65 3.82
CA LEU A 672 -16.12 -34.81 2.38
C LEU A 672 -15.28 -33.66 1.81
N PHE A 673 -15.36 -32.47 2.42
CA PHE A 673 -14.61 -31.27 2.02
C PHE A 673 -13.20 -31.21 2.62
N GLY A 674 -12.83 -32.14 3.50
CA GLY A 674 -11.50 -32.28 4.13
C GLY A 674 -10.58 -33.31 3.45
N ALA A 675 -10.84 -33.69 2.19
CA ALA A 675 -10.09 -34.77 1.52
C ALA A 675 -8.65 -34.40 1.11
N GLN A 676 -8.33 -33.10 1.04
CA GLN A 676 -7.00 -32.61 0.71
C GLN A 676 -6.66 -31.33 1.47
N ARG A 677 -5.37 -31.08 1.70
CA ARG A 677 -4.84 -29.86 2.31
C ARG A 677 -3.51 -29.49 1.69
N LYS A 678 -3.33 -28.20 1.38
CA LYS A 678 -2.04 -27.66 0.97
C LYS A 678 -1.25 -27.25 2.20
N VAL A 679 -0.02 -27.72 2.29
CA VAL A 679 0.88 -27.46 3.41
C VAL A 679 2.23 -26.94 2.92
N ILE A 680 2.95 -26.24 3.79
CA ILE A 680 4.33 -25.81 3.58
C ILE A 680 5.13 -26.14 4.84
N ILE A 681 6.43 -26.42 4.67
CA ILE A 681 7.37 -26.50 5.79
C ILE A 681 8.23 -25.25 5.76
N LYS A 682 8.27 -24.54 6.88
CA LYS A 682 9.20 -23.43 7.11
C LYS A 682 10.25 -23.84 8.13
N LEU A 683 11.49 -23.43 7.87
CA LEU A 683 12.63 -23.65 8.75
C LEU A 683 13.09 -22.33 9.38
N TYR A 684 13.21 -22.36 10.70
CA TYR A 684 13.65 -21.23 11.50
C TYR A 684 14.95 -21.54 12.22
N ALA A 685 15.84 -20.56 12.30
CA ALA A 685 17.02 -20.57 13.15
C ALA A 685 16.85 -19.44 14.18
N GLY A 686 16.53 -19.82 15.43
CA GLY A 686 16.01 -18.86 16.41
C GLY A 686 14.70 -18.25 15.91
N ASN A 687 14.66 -16.92 15.76
CA ASN A 687 13.46 -16.20 15.31
C ASN A 687 13.45 -15.89 13.80
N ALA A 688 14.52 -16.22 13.07
CA ALA A 688 14.64 -15.91 11.65
C ALA A 688 14.25 -17.12 10.79
N GLU A 689 13.29 -16.93 9.89
CA GLU A 689 13.05 -17.86 8.80
C GLU A 689 14.25 -17.84 7.84
N PHE A 690 14.81 -19.00 7.52
CA PHE A 690 15.91 -19.08 6.55
C PHE A 690 15.59 -19.96 5.34
N LYS A 691 14.52 -20.75 5.39
CA LYS A 691 14.09 -21.62 4.28
C LYS A 691 12.60 -21.93 4.36
N SER A 692 11.95 -22.01 3.21
CA SER A 692 10.58 -22.52 3.05
C SER A 692 10.55 -23.55 1.92
N SER A 693 9.72 -24.57 2.06
CA SER A 693 9.39 -25.47 0.95
C SER A 693 8.41 -24.81 -0.02
N ASP A 694 8.27 -25.39 -1.22
CA ASP A 694 7.10 -25.16 -2.07
C ASP A 694 5.82 -25.68 -1.39
N ALA A 695 4.66 -25.28 -1.92
CA ALA A 695 3.37 -25.76 -1.44
C ALA A 695 3.13 -27.21 -1.85
N ILE A 696 2.87 -28.07 -0.86
CA ILE A 696 2.69 -29.52 -1.01
C ILE A 696 1.22 -29.84 -0.82
N THR A 697 0.60 -30.52 -1.78
CA THR A 697 -0.81 -30.91 -1.68
C THR A 697 -0.88 -32.33 -1.11
N MET A 698 -1.33 -32.43 0.14
CA MET A 698 -1.55 -33.71 0.83
C MET A 698 -3.02 -34.14 0.65
N LYS A 699 -3.26 -35.40 0.32
CA LYS A 699 -4.58 -36.04 0.32
C LYS A 699 -4.67 -37.06 1.46
N THR A 700 -5.89 -37.50 1.76
CA THR A 700 -6.15 -38.51 2.80
C THR A 700 -5.25 -39.74 2.65
N GLY A 701 -4.48 -40.04 3.70
CA GLY A 701 -3.56 -41.17 3.75
C GLY A 701 -2.21 -40.98 3.06
N ASP A 702 -1.94 -39.82 2.45
CA ASP A 702 -0.66 -39.54 1.80
C ASP A 702 0.50 -39.52 2.79
N ILE A 703 1.67 -39.94 2.29
CA ILE A 703 2.96 -39.82 2.97
C ILE A 703 3.93 -39.18 2.00
N GLU A 704 4.45 -38.01 2.36
CA GLU A 704 5.42 -37.26 1.55
C GLU A 704 6.75 -37.15 2.28
N LYS A 705 7.85 -37.22 1.53
CA LYS A 705 9.22 -37.12 2.06
C LYS A 705 9.89 -35.90 1.47
N ILE A 706 10.30 -34.97 2.32
CA ILE A 706 10.87 -33.69 1.91
C ILE A 706 12.28 -33.60 2.44
N GLU A 707 13.24 -33.52 1.54
CA GLU A 707 14.64 -33.33 1.88
C GLU A 707 14.93 -31.84 2.14
N LEU A 708 15.50 -31.55 3.29
CA LEU A 708 15.80 -30.22 3.79
C LEU A 708 17.24 -30.18 4.31
N SER A 709 17.75 -28.98 4.57
CA SER A 709 19.12 -28.76 5.02
C SER A 709 19.17 -27.78 6.19
N PHE A 710 20.17 -27.93 7.06
CA PHE A 710 20.36 -27.03 8.20
C PHE A 710 20.76 -25.61 7.81
N GLY A 711 21.30 -25.41 6.60
CA GLY A 711 21.76 -24.10 6.15
C GLY A 711 22.91 -23.58 7.01
N ASN A 712 23.77 -24.49 7.49
CA ASN A 712 24.85 -24.23 8.45
C ASN A 712 24.42 -23.83 9.88
N ASN A 713 23.15 -24.03 10.26
CA ASN A 713 22.70 -23.85 11.64
C ASN A 713 22.92 -25.14 12.47
N ALA A 714 23.26 -25.00 13.75
CA ALA A 714 23.44 -26.16 14.65
C ALA A 714 22.11 -26.72 15.18
N GLN A 715 21.10 -25.87 15.28
CA GLN A 715 19.74 -26.20 15.69
C GLN A 715 18.79 -25.38 14.85
N ILE A 716 17.70 -26.01 14.40
CA ILE A 716 16.64 -25.38 13.63
C ILE A 716 15.29 -25.86 14.13
N GLN A 717 14.24 -25.15 13.74
CA GLN A 717 12.86 -25.54 13.98
C GLN A 717 12.14 -25.71 12.65
N ALA A 718 11.58 -26.90 12.43
CA ALA A 718 10.71 -27.17 11.30
C ALA A 718 9.26 -26.99 11.73
N VAL A 719 8.56 -26.11 11.03
CA VAL A 719 7.17 -25.75 11.31
C VAL A 719 6.33 -26.10 10.09
N LEU A 720 5.38 -27.01 10.28
CA LEU A 720 4.41 -27.40 9.28
C LEU A 720 3.21 -26.45 9.35
N LEU A 721 2.94 -25.73 8.25
CA LEU A 721 1.86 -24.75 8.16
C LEU A 721 0.85 -25.13 7.08
N ASP A 722 -0.40 -24.72 7.27
CA ASP A 722 -1.38 -24.60 6.17
C ASP A 722 -0.91 -23.54 5.18
N ALA A 723 -0.78 -23.90 3.90
CA ALA A 723 -0.23 -23.00 2.89
C ALA A 723 -1.09 -21.74 2.66
N VAL A 724 -2.40 -21.81 2.94
CA VAL A 724 -3.34 -20.70 2.73
C VAL A 724 -3.53 -19.92 4.02
N THR A 725 -3.88 -20.59 5.12
CA THR A 725 -4.23 -19.90 6.36
C THR A 725 -3.04 -19.60 7.26
N GLN A 726 -1.84 -20.10 6.92
CA GLN A 726 -0.63 -20.01 7.75
C GLN A 726 -0.81 -20.58 9.16
N GLU A 727 -1.79 -21.47 9.34
CA GLU A 727 -2.05 -22.15 10.61
C GLU A 727 -0.97 -23.20 10.86
N GLN A 728 -0.40 -23.21 12.06
CA GLN A 728 0.55 -24.24 12.48
C GLN A 728 -0.18 -25.56 12.74
N LEU A 729 0.21 -26.58 12.00
CA LEU A 729 -0.33 -27.92 12.10
C LEU A 729 0.52 -28.78 13.01
N ASP A 730 1.84 -28.62 12.87
CA ASP A 730 2.80 -29.36 13.66
C ASP A 730 4.15 -28.63 13.67
N SER A 731 5.01 -28.96 14.63
CA SER A 731 6.37 -28.45 14.69
C SER A 731 7.32 -29.43 15.35
N ILE A 732 8.61 -29.27 15.06
CA ILE A 732 9.69 -29.97 15.73
C ILE A 732 10.99 -29.17 15.73
N THR A 733 11.70 -29.20 16.86
CA THR A 733 13.10 -28.75 16.94
C THR A 733 14.04 -29.86 16.50
N ILE A 734 14.93 -29.56 15.58
CA ILE A 734 15.88 -30.49 14.95
C ILE A 734 17.29 -30.04 15.33
N ASN A 735 18.07 -30.94 15.91
CA ASN A 735 19.46 -30.68 16.30
C ASN A 735 20.42 -31.38 15.34
N LYS A 736 21.48 -30.69 14.96
CA LYS A 736 22.59 -31.28 14.22
C LYS A 736 23.57 -31.92 15.20
N SER A 737 23.82 -33.20 15.06
CA SER A 737 24.78 -33.93 15.90
C SER A 737 26.19 -33.45 15.60
N ASN A 738 26.94 -33.04 16.63
CA ASN A 738 28.38 -32.86 16.54
C ASN A 738 29.07 -34.23 16.74
N LEU A 739 28.87 -35.16 15.80
CA LEU A 739 29.71 -36.37 15.76
C LEU A 739 31.08 -35.97 15.22
N ARG A 740 31.92 -35.48 16.13
CA ARG A 740 33.37 -35.38 15.93
C ARG A 740 33.89 -36.81 15.81
N ASP A 741 34.09 -37.26 14.58
CA ASP A 741 35.10 -38.22 14.15
C ASP A 741 35.60 -39.19 15.25
N LEU A 742 34.73 -40.12 15.68
CA LEU A 742 35.11 -41.26 16.54
C LEU A 742 35.77 -42.40 15.72
N GLY A 743 36.26 -42.11 14.51
CA GLY A 743 36.89 -43.07 13.60
C GLY A 743 38.38 -43.33 13.85
N GLY A 744 38.86 -43.11 15.08
CA GLY A 744 40.30 -43.17 15.41
C GLY A 744 40.68 -44.05 16.60
N LEU A 745 39.84 -45.02 16.99
CA LEU A 745 40.15 -46.01 18.03
C LEU A 745 39.67 -47.40 17.61
N PHE A 746 40.32 -48.01 16.62
CA PHE A 746 40.47 -49.47 16.49
C PHE A 746 41.74 -49.81 15.70
#